data_AF-A0A7X9FV02-F1
#
_entry.id   AF-A0A7X9FV02-F1
#
_cell.length_a   1.000
_cell.length_b   1.000
_cell.length_c   1.000
_cell.angle_alpha   90.00
_cell.angle_beta   90.00
_cell.angle_gamma   90.00
#
_symmetry.space_group_name_H-M   'P 1'
#
loop_
_entity.id
_entity.type
_entity.pdbx_description
1 polymer ?
#
loop_
_entity_poly.entity_id
_entity_poly.type
_entity_poly.pdbx_seq_one_letter_code
_entity_poly.pdbx_strand_id
1 'polypeptide(L)'
;MIRARTLSVLLFILLFSLLAADYPVRAEQQNKTSGIDKELLKKAQESKVVKAYRLTGPINLDGKLTEEIYQNPAAEDFLQTDPVDGQAASEKTRVWVAYDQTNIYVGAYCYDSNPKGIIGQLGRRDYSVDSDWFIFCLDPYLDRRSGYAFWVNPAGSIIDKALYNDISEDKSWDGLWEAKVQMTSDGWTVEIKIPFNQLRFPHQASYLWGVNFQRVIKRKNEKVSLAWVPKEDNAFVSRFARLENIENIKPGRRIEAYPYSVGQAQFRPAEAGNPFETGHKYQGNIGLDLKAGLKSNLNLDLTFNPDFGQVEVDPAVINLTAYETYYEEKRPFFIEGSSIFSHFGRGGVYISANLNWSNPSLFYSRRIGRTPQGYATHDGYVDFPDRTTILGALKMTGKIGSGWNIGLISAVTAKEYATVDDLTSSYHDQVEPLTYYGVLRGLREYKGGQRGVGFMFTSVLRDLKDENLDSLLASNAYSLAVDGWSFLDKKRNWVIGGWAGGTLITGSQPAIYRLQRSSLHYYQRPDASYLNLNPEATRLSGWGGKFSLAKQQGHSLFLLSAGVLSPGFDPNDAGYQRTISDKINLQLMYGYQWTKPGRVFQQSLLIGGLERTYDFGGNKLFDGWLLNFQGVFRNWWSLLADAIYYPKSYSNTLTRGGPLALIPEGFSADYEVDSDSRKPFVFYQTFNY
;
A
#
# COMPACT_ATOMS: atom_id res chain seq x y z
N MET A 1 10.63 42.50 0.43
CA MET A 1 11.54 41.77 -0.47
C MET A 1 10.99 40.40 -0.91
N ILE A 2 10.13 39.73 -0.11
CA ILE A 2 9.52 38.42 -0.42
C ILE A 2 8.52 38.47 -1.59
N ARG A 3 7.67 39.51 -1.68
CA ARG A 3 6.69 39.67 -2.78
C ARG A 3 7.30 39.75 -4.20
N ALA A 4 8.56 40.18 -4.34
CA ALA A 4 9.22 40.30 -5.64
C ALA A 4 9.78 38.96 -6.15
N ARG A 5 10.12 38.03 -5.26
CA ARG A 5 10.69 36.71 -5.63
C ARG A 5 9.60 35.69 -5.95
N THR A 6 8.45 35.72 -5.27
CA THR A 6 7.28 34.91 -5.64
C THR A 6 6.76 35.27 -7.04
N LEU A 7 6.79 36.56 -7.38
CA LEU A 7 6.44 37.03 -8.72
C LEU A 7 7.46 36.56 -9.77
N SER A 8 8.73 36.38 -9.40
CA SER A 8 9.80 35.92 -10.30
C SER A 8 9.67 34.43 -10.62
N VAL A 9 9.26 33.59 -9.67
CA VAL A 9 8.99 32.15 -9.91
C VAL A 9 7.74 31.97 -10.76
N LEU A 10 6.66 32.73 -10.48
CA LEU A 10 5.47 32.77 -11.34
C LEU A 10 5.79 33.29 -12.75
N LEU A 11 6.60 34.34 -12.88
CA LEU A 11 7.08 34.82 -14.18
C LEU A 11 7.96 33.80 -14.89
N PHE A 12 8.80 33.04 -14.17
CA PHE A 12 9.66 32.03 -14.77
C PHE A 12 8.84 30.84 -15.29
N ILE A 13 7.82 30.39 -14.54
CA ILE A 13 6.84 29.38 -15.00
C ILE A 13 6.06 29.92 -16.23
N LEU A 14 5.71 31.20 -16.25
CA LEU A 14 5.05 31.84 -17.40
C LEU A 14 5.98 31.98 -18.62
N LEU A 15 7.26 32.32 -18.42
CA LEU A 15 8.26 32.44 -19.48
C LEU A 15 8.68 31.07 -20.03
N PHE A 16 8.75 30.05 -19.18
CA PHE A 16 9.08 28.68 -19.62
C PHE A 16 7.90 28.04 -20.37
N SER A 17 6.66 28.33 -19.98
CA SER A 17 5.48 27.94 -20.76
C SER A 17 5.37 28.67 -22.10
N LEU A 18 5.91 29.88 -22.23
CA LEU A 18 6.06 30.59 -23.52
C LEU A 18 7.19 29.98 -24.37
N LEU A 19 8.33 29.62 -23.78
CA LEU A 19 9.45 28.99 -24.51
C LEU A 19 9.16 27.54 -24.94
N ALA A 20 8.36 26.80 -24.18
CA ALA A 20 7.87 25.47 -24.58
C ALA A 20 6.81 25.54 -25.69
N ALA A 21 6.14 26.69 -25.86
CA ALA A 21 5.14 26.91 -26.91
C ALA A 21 5.76 27.29 -28.27
N ASP A 22 7.02 27.75 -28.31
CA ASP A 22 7.66 28.32 -29.50
C ASP A 22 8.47 27.32 -30.36
N TYR A 23 8.42 26.01 -30.07
CA TYR A 23 8.85 25.03 -31.06
C TYR A 23 7.73 24.82 -32.08
N PRO A 24 7.98 24.97 -33.40
CA PRO A 24 6.97 24.73 -34.42
C PRO A 24 6.65 23.24 -34.45
N VAL A 25 5.66 22.84 -33.65
CA VAL A 25 5.02 21.54 -33.78
C VAL A 25 4.28 21.59 -35.11
N ARG A 26 4.83 20.90 -36.10
CA ARG A 26 4.10 20.57 -37.33
C ARG A 26 2.89 19.75 -36.88
N ALA A 27 1.77 20.43 -36.71
CA ALA A 27 0.50 19.81 -36.37
C ALA A 27 0.10 18.92 -37.54
N GLU A 28 0.45 17.63 -37.49
CA GLU A 28 -0.34 16.64 -38.19
C GLU A 28 -1.76 16.78 -37.67
N GLN A 29 -2.67 17.12 -38.58
CA GLN A 29 -4.10 17.20 -38.33
C GLN A 29 -4.59 15.82 -37.83
N GLN A 30 -4.49 15.58 -36.53
CA GLN A 30 -5.35 14.61 -35.90
C GLN A 30 -6.76 15.17 -35.99
N ASN A 31 -7.57 14.53 -36.84
CA ASN A 31 -8.98 14.78 -37.03
C ASN A 31 -9.64 15.18 -35.71
N LYS A 32 -10.38 16.30 -35.73
CA LYS A 32 -11.41 16.60 -34.73
C LYS A 32 -12.38 15.42 -34.71
N THR A 33 -12.12 14.42 -33.88
CA THR A 33 -13.10 13.39 -33.56
C THR A 33 -14.22 14.11 -32.84
N SER A 34 -15.37 14.17 -33.50
CA SER A 34 -16.67 14.43 -32.89
C SER A 34 -16.73 13.75 -31.52
N GLY A 35 -17.17 14.49 -30.49
CA GLY A 35 -17.08 14.07 -29.10
C GLY A 35 -17.53 12.62 -28.89
N ILE A 36 -16.58 11.77 -28.50
CA ILE A 36 -16.86 10.38 -28.14
C ILE A 36 -17.90 10.41 -27.00
N ASP A 37 -19.05 9.77 -27.21
CA ASP A 37 -20.08 9.66 -26.19
C ASP A 37 -19.64 8.63 -25.14
N LYS A 38 -18.97 9.12 -24.10
CA LYS A 38 -18.44 8.30 -23.01
C LYS A 38 -19.55 7.59 -22.23
N GLU A 39 -20.75 8.15 -22.10
CA GLU A 39 -21.86 7.50 -21.38
C GLU A 39 -22.41 6.33 -22.21
N LEU A 40 -22.52 6.48 -23.53
CA LEU A 40 -22.86 5.37 -24.43
C LEU A 40 -21.82 4.24 -24.35
N LEU A 41 -20.52 4.59 -24.38
CA LEU A 41 -19.43 3.60 -24.25
C LEU A 41 -19.49 2.86 -22.90
N LYS A 42 -19.70 3.58 -21.79
CA LYS A 42 -19.89 2.96 -20.47
C LYS A 42 -21.03 1.96 -20.46
N LYS A 43 -22.19 2.35 -21.01
CA LYS A 43 -23.37 1.47 -21.07
C LYS A 43 -23.11 0.24 -21.94
N ALA A 44 -22.40 0.39 -23.06
CA ALA A 44 -22.00 -0.75 -23.89
C ALA A 44 -21.08 -1.72 -23.12
N GLN A 45 -20.15 -1.19 -22.33
CA GLN A 45 -19.25 -2.00 -21.51
C GLN A 45 -19.92 -2.76 -20.38
N GLU A 46 -20.96 -2.19 -19.75
CA GLU A 46 -21.75 -2.90 -18.73
C GLU A 46 -22.37 -4.20 -19.27
N SER A 47 -22.64 -4.25 -20.58
CA SER A 47 -23.14 -5.43 -21.27
C SER A 47 -22.06 -6.34 -21.86
N LYS A 48 -20.77 -5.96 -21.79
CA LYS A 48 -19.67 -6.69 -22.45
C LYS A 48 -19.45 -8.04 -21.76
N VAL A 49 -19.41 -9.10 -22.56
CA VAL A 49 -19.22 -10.50 -22.14
C VAL A 49 -18.00 -11.09 -22.83
N VAL A 50 -17.17 -11.78 -22.06
CA VAL A 50 -16.09 -12.65 -22.53
C VAL A 50 -16.50 -14.09 -22.22
N LYS A 51 -16.32 -15.00 -23.18
CA LYS A 51 -16.61 -16.42 -22.98
C LYS A 51 -15.32 -17.15 -22.64
N ALA A 52 -15.37 -17.99 -21.60
CA ALA A 52 -14.36 -18.99 -21.35
C ALA A 52 -14.71 -20.28 -22.12
N TYR A 53 -13.71 -20.91 -22.72
CA TYR A 53 -13.88 -22.14 -23.49
C TYR A 53 -13.26 -23.32 -22.75
N ARG A 54 -14.04 -24.39 -22.57
CA ARG A 54 -13.52 -25.61 -21.95
C ARG A 54 -12.57 -26.32 -22.90
N LEU A 55 -11.40 -26.69 -22.41
CA LEU A 55 -10.41 -27.44 -23.20
C LEU A 55 -10.91 -28.85 -23.51
N THR A 56 -10.74 -29.25 -24.77
CA THR A 56 -10.98 -30.61 -25.30
C THR A 56 -9.69 -31.42 -25.41
N GLY A 57 -8.52 -30.77 -25.37
CA GLY A 57 -7.18 -31.37 -25.38
C GLY A 57 -6.19 -30.52 -24.57
N PRO A 58 -4.94 -30.99 -24.39
CA PRO A 58 -3.94 -30.23 -23.64
C PRO A 58 -3.53 -28.95 -24.38
N ILE A 59 -3.21 -27.90 -23.63
CA ILE A 59 -2.47 -26.74 -24.14
C ILE A 59 -0.98 -27.01 -23.93
N ASN A 60 -0.18 -26.90 -25.00
CA ASN A 60 1.27 -26.86 -24.87
C ASN A 60 1.66 -25.42 -24.58
N LEU A 61 2.01 -25.12 -23.33
CA LEU A 61 2.39 -23.77 -22.93
C LEU A 61 3.76 -23.41 -23.57
N ASP A 62 3.73 -22.84 -24.76
CA ASP A 62 4.91 -22.49 -25.57
C ASP A 62 4.84 -21.09 -26.19
N GLY A 63 3.69 -20.42 -26.04
CA GLY A 63 3.46 -19.06 -26.50
C GLY A 63 3.04 -18.94 -27.97
N LYS A 64 2.88 -20.03 -28.73
CA LYS A 64 2.64 -19.96 -30.18
C LYS A 64 1.17 -19.85 -30.59
N LEU A 65 0.22 -20.12 -29.69
CA LEU A 65 -1.22 -20.07 -29.97
C LEU A 65 -1.66 -20.98 -31.14
N THR A 66 -1.21 -22.24 -31.17
CA THR A 66 -1.46 -23.15 -32.32
C THR A 66 -2.65 -24.10 -32.14
N GLU A 67 -3.11 -24.24 -30.91
CA GLU A 67 -4.17 -25.15 -30.48
C GLU A 67 -5.54 -24.75 -31.03
N GLU A 68 -6.43 -25.72 -31.20
CA GLU A 68 -7.78 -25.54 -31.76
C GLU A 68 -8.61 -24.49 -30.99
N ILE A 69 -8.35 -24.32 -29.69
CA ILE A 69 -9.04 -23.36 -28.85
C ILE A 69 -8.94 -21.92 -29.37
N TYR A 70 -7.85 -21.57 -30.06
CA TYR A 70 -7.60 -20.24 -30.60
C TYR A 70 -8.35 -19.97 -31.91
N GLN A 71 -9.05 -20.97 -32.47
CA GLN A 71 -10.00 -20.79 -33.57
C GLN A 71 -11.37 -20.26 -33.10
N ASN A 72 -11.64 -20.31 -31.80
CA ASN A 72 -12.85 -19.70 -31.25
C ASN A 72 -12.83 -18.17 -31.37
N PRO A 73 -14.00 -17.51 -31.31
CA PRO A 73 -14.08 -16.06 -31.26
C PRO A 73 -13.23 -15.48 -30.12
N ALA A 74 -12.35 -14.52 -30.45
CA ALA A 74 -11.53 -13.81 -29.50
C ALA A 74 -12.30 -12.64 -28.88
N ALA A 75 -11.91 -12.23 -27.67
CA ALA A 75 -12.26 -10.92 -27.13
C ALA A 75 -11.44 -9.83 -27.84
N GLU A 76 -12.13 -8.86 -28.41
CA GLU A 76 -11.58 -7.76 -29.23
C GLU A 76 -12.20 -6.40 -28.78
N ASP A 77 -12.00 -5.34 -29.55
CA ASP A 77 -12.54 -3.99 -29.28
C ASP A 77 -12.02 -3.33 -28.00
N PHE A 78 -10.69 -3.19 -27.94
CA PHE A 78 -10.00 -2.45 -26.89
C PHE A 78 -10.12 -0.94 -27.12
N LEU A 79 -10.31 -0.19 -26.04
CA LEU A 79 -10.37 1.26 -26.05
C LEU A 79 -9.17 1.87 -25.32
N GLN A 80 -8.68 2.99 -25.83
CA GLN A 80 -7.59 3.78 -25.28
C GLN A 80 -8.04 4.51 -24.01
N THR A 81 -7.23 4.40 -22.97
CA THR A 81 -7.19 5.38 -21.88
C THR A 81 -6.23 6.52 -22.27
N ASP A 82 -5.06 6.16 -22.80
CA ASP A 82 -4.05 7.06 -23.32
C ASP A 82 -3.74 6.68 -24.77
N PRO A 83 -3.42 7.63 -25.66
CA PRO A 83 -3.43 9.08 -25.47
C PRO A 83 -4.82 9.74 -25.55
N VAL A 84 -5.75 9.17 -26.32
CA VAL A 84 -7.07 9.75 -26.57
C VAL A 84 -8.15 8.91 -25.91
N ASP A 85 -8.59 9.37 -24.74
CA ASP A 85 -9.53 8.66 -23.87
C ASP A 85 -10.84 8.25 -24.59
N GLY A 86 -11.12 6.96 -24.64
CA GLY A 86 -12.30 6.35 -25.26
C GLY A 86 -12.17 6.02 -26.74
N GLN A 87 -11.03 6.32 -27.40
CA GLN A 87 -10.81 5.98 -28.81
C GLN A 87 -10.52 4.48 -28.99
N ALA A 88 -10.76 3.91 -30.17
CA ALA A 88 -10.33 2.54 -30.48
C ALA A 88 -8.80 2.40 -30.41
N ALA A 89 -8.31 1.25 -29.95
CA ALA A 89 -6.88 0.92 -29.92
C ALA A 89 -6.22 1.09 -31.30
N SER A 90 -5.01 1.65 -31.34
CA SER A 90 -4.26 1.84 -32.58
C SER A 90 -3.60 0.55 -33.08
N GLU A 91 -3.39 -0.42 -32.19
CA GLU A 91 -2.88 -1.75 -32.50
C GLU A 91 -3.87 -2.81 -32.03
N LYS A 92 -4.16 -3.79 -32.90
CA LYS A 92 -5.15 -4.82 -32.60
C LYS A 92 -4.64 -5.77 -31.51
N THR A 93 -5.54 -6.19 -30.62
CA THR A 93 -5.26 -7.19 -29.60
C THR A 93 -6.41 -8.18 -29.56
N ARG A 94 -6.10 -9.48 -29.64
CA ARG A 94 -7.07 -10.58 -29.59
C ARG A 94 -6.77 -11.43 -28.37
N VAL A 95 -7.79 -11.77 -27.58
CA VAL A 95 -7.60 -12.54 -26.35
C VAL A 95 -8.57 -13.72 -26.27
N TRP A 96 -8.07 -14.87 -25.86
CA TRP A 96 -8.86 -16.07 -25.60
C TRP A 96 -8.73 -16.48 -24.15
N VAL A 97 -9.84 -16.93 -23.56
CA VAL A 97 -9.86 -17.51 -22.22
C VAL A 97 -10.28 -18.96 -22.35
N ALA A 98 -9.48 -19.87 -21.83
CA ALA A 98 -9.78 -21.29 -21.80
C ALA A 98 -9.63 -21.85 -20.40
N TYR A 99 -10.19 -23.02 -20.13
CA TYR A 99 -10.05 -23.66 -18.83
C TYR A 99 -10.14 -25.18 -18.90
N ASP A 100 -9.46 -25.85 -17.98
CA ASP A 100 -9.65 -27.26 -17.66
C ASP A 100 -10.21 -27.42 -16.24
N GLN A 101 -10.16 -28.60 -15.64
CA GLN A 101 -10.68 -28.80 -14.28
C GLN A 101 -9.85 -28.10 -13.18
N THR A 102 -8.60 -27.80 -13.47
CA THR A 102 -7.54 -27.40 -12.53
C THR A 102 -6.91 -26.04 -12.84
N ASN A 103 -7.01 -25.54 -14.07
CA ASN A 103 -6.35 -24.32 -14.53
C ASN A 103 -7.28 -23.45 -15.39
N ILE A 104 -7.06 -22.14 -15.33
CA ILE A 104 -7.48 -21.18 -16.34
C ILE A 104 -6.28 -20.79 -17.20
N TYR A 105 -6.53 -20.64 -18.49
CA TYR A 105 -5.54 -20.27 -19.49
C TYR A 105 -5.98 -18.97 -20.19
N VAL A 106 -5.03 -18.09 -20.44
CA VAL A 106 -5.26 -16.87 -21.22
C VAL A 106 -4.23 -16.82 -22.33
N GLY A 107 -4.69 -16.85 -23.58
CA GLY A 107 -3.86 -16.59 -24.75
C GLY A 107 -4.14 -15.20 -25.29
N ALA A 108 -3.11 -14.44 -25.66
CA ALA A 108 -3.29 -13.15 -26.30
C ALA A 108 -2.33 -12.95 -27.47
N TYR A 109 -2.88 -12.43 -28.57
CA TYR A 109 -2.12 -11.98 -29.73
C TYR A 109 -2.11 -10.45 -29.75
N CYS A 110 -0.94 -9.88 -29.57
CA CYS A 110 -0.69 -8.44 -29.55
C CYS A 110 -0.06 -8.02 -30.89
N TYR A 111 -0.90 -7.67 -31.88
CA TYR A 111 -0.40 -7.19 -33.18
C TYR A 111 0.35 -5.86 -32.99
N ASP A 112 1.42 -5.64 -33.74
CA ASP A 112 2.08 -4.34 -33.84
C ASP A 112 2.44 -4.07 -35.30
N SER A 113 1.99 -2.94 -35.84
CA SER A 113 2.36 -2.49 -37.19
C SER A 113 3.88 -2.28 -37.37
N ASN A 114 4.65 -2.13 -36.29
CA ASN A 114 6.11 -2.09 -36.29
C ASN A 114 6.71 -3.06 -35.24
N PRO A 115 6.80 -4.36 -35.54
CA PRO A 115 7.28 -5.38 -34.60
C PRO A 115 8.72 -5.15 -34.13
N LYS A 116 9.57 -4.55 -34.96
CA LYS A 116 10.95 -4.20 -34.60
C LYS A 116 11.04 -3.09 -33.54
N GLY A 117 9.96 -2.33 -33.36
CA GLY A 117 9.86 -1.26 -32.37
C GLY A 117 9.19 -1.69 -31.06
N ILE A 118 8.85 -2.98 -30.90
CA ILE A 118 8.31 -3.51 -29.64
C ILE A 118 9.41 -3.43 -28.57
N ILE A 119 9.09 -2.83 -27.44
CA ILE A 119 10.03 -2.68 -26.32
C ILE A 119 9.75 -3.80 -25.32
N GLY A 120 10.69 -4.73 -25.16
CA GLY A 120 10.62 -5.84 -24.21
C GLY A 120 11.85 -5.85 -23.31
N GLN A 121 11.87 -5.05 -22.25
CA GLN A 121 13.00 -5.04 -21.31
C GLN A 121 12.89 -6.23 -20.35
N LEU A 122 13.97 -6.96 -20.11
CA LEU A 122 13.98 -8.03 -19.11
C LEU A 122 14.11 -7.41 -17.71
N GLY A 123 13.12 -7.66 -16.85
CA GLY A 123 13.13 -7.28 -15.44
C GLY A 123 13.20 -8.50 -14.53
N ARG A 124 13.61 -8.28 -13.27
CA ARG A 124 13.39 -9.26 -12.21
C ARG A 124 11.87 -9.45 -12.02
N ARG A 125 11.43 -10.65 -11.62
CA ARG A 125 10.04 -10.91 -11.21
C ARG A 125 9.57 -9.82 -10.23
N ASP A 126 8.35 -9.33 -10.44
CA ASP A 126 7.68 -8.27 -9.66
C ASP A 126 8.34 -6.88 -9.71
N TYR A 127 9.32 -6.70 -10.60
CA TYR A 127 9.92 -5.39 -10.86
C TYR A 127 9.39 -4.77 -12.15
N SER A 128 8.90 -3.54 -12.07
CA SER A 128 8.39 -2.82 -13.23
C SER A 128 9.52 -2.20 -14.03
N VAL A 129 9.52 -2.44 -15.34
CA VAL A 129 10.47 -1.88 -16.30
C VAL A 129 9.72 -1.18 -17.43
N ASP A 130 10.40 -0.26 -18.10
CA ASP A 130 9.86 0.47 -19.25
C ASP A 130 9.77 -0.44 -20.47
N SER A 131 8.58 -1.01 -20.66
CA SER A 131 8.32 -2.07 -21.63
C SER A 131 6.88 -2.01 -22.12
N ASP A 132 6.62 -2.65 -23.26
CA ASP A 132 5.28 -3.10 -23.60
C ASP A 132 4.81 -4.13 -22.56
N TRP A 133 3.52 -4.14 -22.25
CA TRP A 133 2.93 -5.05 -21.26
C TRP A 133 1.57 -5.56 -21.75
N PHE A 134 1.30 -6.84 -21.54
CA PHE A 134 -0.05 -7.41 -21.54
C PHE A 134 -0.47 -7.71 -20.10
N ILE A 135 -1.69 -7.34 -19.75
CA ILE A 135 -2.19 -7.41 -18.38
C ILE A 135 -3.52 -8.16 -18.38
N PHE A 136 -3.57 -9.30 -17.69
CA PHE A 136 -4.79 -10.04 -17.41
C PHE A 136 -5.26 -9.74 -15.99
N CYS A 137 -6.48 -9.20 -15.85
CA CYS A 137 -7.10 -8.96 -14.56
C CYS A 137 -8.35 -9.83 -14.37
N LEU A 138 -8.51 -10.38 -13.17
CA LEU A 138 -9.60 -11.28 -12.84
C LEU A 138 -10.23 -10.93 -11.49
N ASP A 139 -11.56 -10.91 -11.42
CA ASP A 139 -12.38 -10.83 -10.19
C ASP A 139 -13.18 -12.14 -10.05
N PRO A 140 -12.62 -13.16 -9.38
CA PRO A 140 -13.29 -14.45 -9.21
C PRO A 140 -14.51 -14.42 -8.26
N TYR A 141 -14.71 -13.32 -7.53
CA TYR A 141 -15.84 -13.16 -6.61
C TYR A 141 -17.01 -12.42 -7.26
N LEU A 142 -16.76 -11.72 -8.37
CA LEU A 142 -17.64 -10.72 -8.95
C LEU A 142 -18.12 -9.70 -7.90
N ASP A 143 -17.28 -9.40 -6.90
CA ASP A 143 -17.62 -8.43 -5.86
C ASP A 143 -17.35 -6.99 -6.29
N ARG A 144 -16.79 -6.80 -7.50
CA ARG A 144 -16.54 -5.49 -8.12
C ARG A 144 -15.54 -4.66 -7.33
N ARG A 145 -14.67 -5.32 -6.56
CA ARG A 145 -13.73 -4.65 -5.65
C ARG A 145 -12.39 -5.35 -5.50
N SER A 146 -12.39 -6.69 -5.49
CA SER A 146 -11.19 -7.48 -5.28
C SER A 146 -10.90 -8.40 -6.46
N GLY A 147 -9.64 -8.78 -6.63
CA GLY A 147 -9.23 -9.58 -7.76
C GLY A 147 -7.72 -9.81 -7.79
N TYR A 148 -7.22 -10.18 -8.96
CA TYR A 148 -5.82 -10.41 -9.24
C TYR A 148 -5.45 -9.76 -10.58
N ALA A 149 -4.21 -9.31 -10.70
CA ALA A 149 -3.65 -8.83 -11.96
C ALA A 149 -2.34 -9.56 -12.26
N PHE A 150 -2.19 -10.03 -13.49
CA PHE A 150 -1.05 -10.78 -14.01
C PHE A 150 -0.50 -10.03 -15.21
N TRP A 151 0.74 -9.58 -15.10
CA TRP A 151 1.40 -8.78 -16.14
C TRP A 151 2.49 -9.62 -16.78
N VAL A 152 2.56 -9.59 -18.10
CA VAL A 152 3.61 -10.26 -18.87
C VAL A 152 4.09 -9.31 -19.95
N ASN A 153 5.41 -9.19 -20.10
CA ASN A 153 6.00 -8.38 -21.18
C ASN A 153 6.56 -9.25 -22.32
N PRO A 154 6.93 -8.66 -23.48
CA PRO A 154 7.48 -9.41 -24.61
C PRO A 154 8.78 -10.19 -24.32
N ALA A 155 9.50 -9.83 -23.25
CA ALA A 155 10.71 -10.53 -22.80
C ALA A 155 10.43 -11.68 -21.82
N GLY A 156 9.16 -11.93 -21.46
CA GLY A 156 8.76 -12.96 -20.51
C GLY A 156 8.92 -12.58 -19.04
N SER A 157 9.16 -11.30 -18.74
CA SER A 157 9.12 -10.81 -17.35
C SER A 157 7.67 -10.80 -16.85
N ILE A 158 7.48 -11.17 -15.60
CA ILE A 158 6.16 -11.29 -14.97
C ILE A 158 6.06 -10.44 -13.70
N ILE A 159 4.86 -9.92 -13.46
CA ILE A 159 4.47 -9.24 -12.22
C ILE A 159 3.10 -9.75 -11.82
N ASP A 160 2.88 -10.01 -10.54
CA ASP A 160 1.55 -10.26 -10.02
C ASP A 160 1.17 -9.36 -8.83
N LYS A 161 -0.14 -9.17 -8.67
CA LYS A 161 -0.74 -8.30 -7.65
C LYS A 161 -2.12 -8.82 -7.26
N ALA A 162 -2.46 -8.70 -5.99
CA ALA A 162 -3.86 -8.74 -5.57
C ALA A 162 -4.49 -7.35 -5.74
N LEU A 163 -5.75 -7.29 -6.15
CA LEU A 163 -6.55 -6.08 -6.28
C LEU A 163 -7.51 -5.99 -5.10
N TYR A 164 -7.68 -4.80 -4.54
CA TYR A 164 -8.63 -4.54 -3.45
C TYR A 164 -9.13 -3.10 -3.52
N ASN A 165 -10.21 -2.82 -2.77
CA ASN A 165 -10.79 -1.47 -2.70
C ASN A 165 -11.09 -0.85 -4.09
N ASP A 166 -11.42 -1.70 -5.08
CA ASP A 166 -11.71 -1.35 -6.48
C ASP A 166 -10.47 -0.91 -7.27
N ILE A 167 -9.65 0.00 -6.72
CA ILE A 167 -8.56 0.69 -7.44
C ILE A 167 -7.17 0.45 -6.85
N SER A 168 -7.09 -0.19 -5.68
CA SER A 168 -5.83 -0.40 -4.97
C SER A 168 -5.22 -1.75 -5.32
N GLU A 169 -3.89 -1.82 -5.25
CA GLU A 169 -3.11 -3.01 -5.57
C GLU A 169 -2.17 -3.39 -4.42
N ASP A 170 -2.10 -4.68 -4.14
CA ASP A 170 -1.21 -5.30 -3.16
C ASP A 170 -0.18 -6.13 -3.93
N LYS A 171 1.02 -5.55 -4.10
CA LYS A 171 2.15 -6.15 -4.83
C LYS A 171 2.84 -7.28 -4.08
N SER A 172 2.32 -7.62 -2.90
CA SER A 172 2.94 -8.56 -1.98
C SER A 172 2.29 -9.94 -2.02
N TRP A 173 1.16 -10.05 -2.70
CA TRP A 173 0.61 -11.33 -3.11
C TRP A 173 1.50 -11.93 -4.18
N ASP A 174 1.94 -13.17 -4.00
CA ASP A 174 2.82 -13.88 -4.92
C ASP A 174 2.17 -15.22 -5.29
N GLY A 175 1.78 -15.37 -6.55
CA GLY A 175 1.07 -16.54 -7.06
C GLY A 175 1.98 -17.49 -7.83
N LEU A 176 1.72 -18.79 -7.74
CA LEU A 176 2.40 -19.79 -8.59
C LEU A 176 1.67 -19.96 -9.94
N TRP A 177 2.10 -19.21 -10.95
CA TRP A 177 1.56 -19.28 -12.31
C TRP A 177 2.69 -19.24 -13.35
N GLU A 178 2.37 -19.67 -14.57
CA GLU A 178 3.34 -19.80 -15.66
C GLU A 178 2.91 -18.91 -16.84
N ALA A 179 3.88 -18.34 -17.55
CA ALA A 179 3.64 -17.66 -18.81
C ALA A 179 4.74 -17.95 -19.83
N LYS A 180 4.36 -18.01 -21.11
CA LYS A 180 5.26 -18.14 -22.26
C LYS A 180 4.92 -17.09 -23.30
N VAL A 181 5.98 -16.58 -23.93
CA VAL A 181 5.91 -15.47 -24.86
C VAL A 181 6.67 -15.82 -26.11
N GLN A 182 6.13 -15.44 -27.26
CA GLN A 182 6.74 -15.66 -28.56
C GLN A 182 6.64 -14.38 -29.39
N MET A 183 7.77 -13.96 -29.97
CA MET A 183 7.77 -12.88 -30.97
C MET A 183 7.29 -13.44 -32.31
N THR A 184 6.47 -12.65 -33.02
CA THR A 184 5.96 -13.00 -34.36
C THR A 184 6.40 -11.96 -35.40
N SER A 185 6.10 -12.21 -36.67
CA SER A 185 6.47 -11.29 -37.76
C SER A 185 5.68 -9.98 -37.77
N ASP A 186 4.56 -9.91 -37.05
CA ASP A 186 3.56 -8.84 -37.04
C ASP A 186 3.11 -8.48 -35.61
N GLY A 187 3.87 -8.89 -34.59
CA GLY A 187 3.56 -8.62 -33.19
C GLY A 187 4.25 -9.57 -32.23
N TRP A 188 3.53 -9.94 -31.18
CA TRP A 188 3.95 -10.94 -30.21
C TRP A 188 2.74 -11.62 -29.57
N THR A 189 2.95 -12.82 -29.05
CA THR A 189 1.93 -13.66 -28.44
C THR A 189 2.33 -14.03 -27.02
N VAL A 190 1.33 -14.26 -26.17
CA VAL A 190 1.52 -14.70 -24.79
C VAL A 190 0.49 -15.76 -24.44
N GLU A 191 0.93 -16.79 -23.72
CA GLU A 191 0.09 -17.77 -23.05
C GLU A 191 0.35 -17.73 -21.56
N ILE A 192 -0.72 -17.65 -20.77
CA ILE A 192 -0.69 -17.61 -19.32
C ILE A 192 -1.47 -18.82 -18.80
N LYS A 193 -0.93 -19.53 -17.83
CA LYS A 193 -1.56 -20.66 -17.13
C LYS A 193 -1.58 -20.37 -15.64
N ILE A 194 -2.80 -20.30 -15.08
CA ILE A 194 -3.01 -20.06 -13.66
C ILE A 194 -3.80 -21.23 -13.07
N PRO A 195 -3.20 -22.00 -12.15
CA PRO A 195 -3.93 -23.01 -11.42
C PRO A 195 -5.04 -22.40 -10.55
N PHE A 196 -6.23 -23.02 -10.53
CA PHE A 196 -7.35 -22.57 -9.71
C PHE A 196 -7.07 -22.60 -8.20
N ASN A 197 -6.07 -23.35 -7.75
CA ASN A 197 -5.65 -23.34 -6.35
C ASN A 197 -4.88 -22.05 -5.95
N GLN A 198 -4.45 -21.23 -6.93
CA GLN A 198 -3.89 -19.90 -6.69
C GLN A 198 -4.99 -18.84 -6.55
N LEU A 199 -6.18 -19.11 -7.11
CA LEU A 199 -7.29 -18.18 -7.13
C LEU A 199 -8.26 -18.50 -5.99
N ARG A 200 -8.69 -17.47 -5.27
CA ARG A 200 -9.69 -17.62 -4.21
C ARG A 200 -11.09 -17.36 -4.79
N PHE A 201 -12.00 -18.34 -4.68
CA PHE A 201 -13.38 -18.22 -5.16
C PHE A 201 -14.34 -19.19 -4.43
N PRO A 202 -15.63 -18.85 -4.26
CA PRO A 202 -16.60 -19.73 -3.59
C PRO A 202 -16.96 -20.92 -4.48
N HIS A 203 -17.16 -22.12 -3.92
CA HIS A 203 -17.63 -23.27 -4.71
C HIS A 203 -19.03 -23.02 -5.30
N GLN A 204 -19.17 -23.13 -6.62
CA GLN A 204 -20.45 -22.99 -7.35
C GLN A 204 -20.52 -24.00 -8.51
N ALA A 205 -21.73 -24.30 -9.00
CA ALA A 205 -21.91 -25.20 -10.14
C ALA A 205 -21.44 -24.55 -11.46
N SER A 206 -21.79 -23.28 -11.62
CA SER A 206 -21.33 -22.38 -12.68
C SER A 206 -20.80 -21.09 -12.07
N TYR A 207 -19.87 -20.46 -12.75
CA TYR A 207 -19.15 -19.29 -12.27
C TYR A 207 -19.36 -18.12 -13.23
N LEU A 208 -19.71 -16.97 -12.64
CA LEU A 208 -19.73 -15.68 -13.30
C LEU A 208 -18.65 -14.82 -12.66
N TRP A 209 -17.58 -14.52 -13.39
CA TRP A 209 -16.44 -13.75 -12.90
C TRP A 209 -16.34 -12.38 -13.59
N GLY A 210 -15.58 -11.46 -13.01
CA GLY A 210 -15.18 -10.23 -13.69
C GLY A 210 -13.84 -10.43 -14.41
N VAL A 211 -13.68 -9.89 -15.61
CA VAL A 211 -12.40 -9.91 -16.34
C VAL A 211 -12.09 -8.56 -16.99
N ASN A 212 -10.80 -8.23 -17.04
CA ASN A 212 -10.30 -7.17 -17.91
C ASN A 212 -8.98 -7.60 -18.53
N PHE A 213 -8.70 -7.06 -19.72
CA PHE A 213 -7.41 -7.18 -20.38
C PHE A 213 -6.92 -5.79 -20.70
N GLN A 214 -5.65 -5.52 -20.45
CA GLN A 214 -5.01 -4.26 -20.84
C GLN A 214 -3.74 -4.53 -21.63
N ARG A 215 -3.38 -3.56 -22.47
CA ARG A 215 -2.09 -3.54 -23.16
C ARG A 215 -1.48 -2.16 -23.04
N VAL A 216 -0.19 -2.13 -22.73
CA VAL A 216 0.66 -0.93 -22.80
C VAL A 216 1.54 -1.07 -24.02
N ILE A 217 1.49 -0.08 -24.90
CA ILE A 217 2.34 0.03 -26.10
C ILE A 217 3.31 1.17 -25.83
N LYS A 218 4.48 0.85 -25.27
CA LYS A 218 5.38 1.84 -24.68
C LYS A 218 5.84 2.86 -25.70
N ARG A 219 6.17 2.41 -26.92
CA ARG A 219 6.61 3.27 -28.02
C ARG A 219 5.59 4.34 -28.41
N LYS A 220 4.29 4.08 -28.23
CA LYS A 220 3.21 5.04 -28.53
C LYS A 220 2.76 5.85 -27.31
N ASN A 221 3.18 5.45 -26.11
CA ASN A 221 2.57 5.85 -24.83
C ASN A 221 1.05 5.64 -24.83
N GLU A 222 0.65 4.49 -25.38
CA GLU A 222 -0.75 4.12 -25.52
C GLU A 222 -1.08 3.03 -24.51
N LYS A 223 -2.15 3.25 -23.76
CA LYS A 223 -2.72 2.27 -22.84
C LYS A 223 -4.12 1.95 -23.29
N VAL A 224 -4.38 0.69 -23.58
CA VAL A 224 -5.68 0.22 -24.04
C VAL A 224 -6.24 -0.84 -23.10
N SER A 225 -7.56 -0.94 -23.04
CA SER A 225 -8.23 -1.94 -22.22
C SER A 225 -9.55 -2.41 -22.81
N LEU A 226 -9.90 -3.66 -22.54
CA LEU A 226 -11.16 -4.26 -23.00
C LEU A 226 -12.36 -3.65 -22.26
N ALA A 227 -12.25 -3.58 -20.93
CA ALA A 227 -13.15 -2.86 -20.05
C ALA A 227 -12.50 -1.53 -19.66
N TRP A 228 -12.63 -0.56 -20.56
CA TRP A 228 -12.07 0.78 -20.40
C TRP A 228 -12.75 1.58 -19.31
N VAL A 229 -11.95 2.36 -18.59
CA VAL A 229 -12.42 3.32 -17.60
C VAL A 229 -12.00 4.70 -18.07
N PRO A 230 -12.94 5.64 -18.26
CA PRO A 230 -12.58 7.00 -18.61
C PRO A 230 -11.71 7.62 -17.53
N LYS A 231 -10.78 8.48 -17.94
CA LYS A 231 -9.84 9.17 -17.04
C LYS A 231 -10.50 9.99 -15.91
N GLU A 232 -11.75 10.39 -16.13
CA GLU A 232 -12.54 11.17 -15.17
C GLU A 232 -13.14 10.31 -14.05
N ASP A 233 -13.25 8.99 -14.27
CA ASP A 233 -13.78 8.03 -13.31
C ASP A 233 -12.63 7.40 -12.54
N ASN A 234 -12.77 7.26 -11.23
CA ASN A 234 -11.87 6.45 -10.43
C ASN A 234 -12.55 5.13 -10.07
N ALA A 235 -12.30 4.13 -10.89
CA ALA A 235 -12.83 2.78 -10.80
C ALA A 235 -11.89 1.84 -11.56
N PHE A 236 -11.84 0.57 -11.18
CA PHE A 236 -11.06 -0.40 -11.94
C PHE A 236 -11.73 -1.78 -11.92
N VAL A 237 -11.66 -2.51 -10.81
CA VAL A 237 -12.30 -3.83 -10.69
C VAL A 237 -13.81 -3.75 -10.91
N SER A 238 -14.45 -2.68 -10.45
CA SER A 238 -15.89 -2.51 -10.59
C SER A 238 -16.38 -2.38 -12.05
N ARG A 239 -15.46 -2.10 -12.98
CA ARG A 239 -15.76 -1.95 -14.41
C ARG A 239 -15.47 -3.19 -15.24
N PHE A 240 -14.94 -4.25 -14.65
CA PHE A 240 -14.57 -5.46 -15.39
C PHE A 240 -15.74 -6.03 -16.22
N ALA A 241 -15.45 -6.57 -17.40
CA ALA A 241 -16.44 -7.26 -18.22
C ALA A 241 -16.88 -8.56 -17.53
N ARG A 242 -18.01 -9.14 -17.95
CA ARG A 242 -18.46 -10.44 -17.41
C ARG A 242 -17.73 -11.57 -18.11
N LEU A 243 -17.13 -12.48 -17.36
CA LEU A 243 -16.56 -13.74 -17.83
C LEU A 243 -17.53 -14.88 -17.54
N GLU A 244 -18.04 -15.51 -18.59
CA GLU A 244 -19.08 -16.54 -18.55
C GLU A 244 -18.56 -17.91 -19.04
N ASN A 245 -19.39 -18.95 -18.88
CA ASN A 245 -19.15 -20.33 -19.30
C ASN A 245 -18.05 -21.08 -18.55
N ILE A 246 -17.78 -20.72 -17.29
CA ILE A 246 -16.90 -21.49 -16.42
C ILE A 246 -17.76 -22.41 -15.56
N GLU A 247 -17.55 -23.72 -15.68
CA GLU A 247 -18.36 -24.74 -15.00
C GLU A 247 -17.50 -25.90 -14.54
N ASN A 248 -17.95 -26.61 -13.49
CA ASN A 248 -17.33 -27.87 -13.03
C ASN A 248 -15.85 -27.76 -12.61
N ILE A 249 -15.39 -26.57 -12.21
CA ILE A 249 -14.06 -26.36 -11.61
C ILE A 249 -14.14 -26.50 -10.09
N LYS A 250 -13.06 -27.02 -9.48
CA LYS A 250 -12.98 -27.22 -8.02
C LYS A 250 -12.09 -26.15 -7.39
N PRO A 251 -12.53 -25.43 -6.35
CA PRO A 251 -11.63 -24.61 -5.57
C PRO A 251 -10.57 -25.49 -4.92
N GLY A 252 -9.29 -25.14 -5.09
CA GLY A 252 -8.20 -25.90 -4.49
C GLY A 252 -8.21 -25.76 -2.96
N ARG A 253 -8.14 -26.89 -2.24
CA ARG A 253 -7.68 -26.90 -0.85
C ARG A 253 -6.20 -27.23 -0.87
N ARG A 254 -5.35 -26.30 -0.46
CA ARG A 254 -3.90 -26.50 -0.40
C ARG A 254 -3.48 -26.59 1.07
N ILE A 255 -2.78 -27.67 1.44
CA ILE A 255 -2.02 -27.79 2.68
C ILE A 255 -0.57 -27.93 2.27
N GLU A 256 0.31 -27.14 2.87
CA GLU A 256 1.73 -27.13 2.59
C GLU A 256 2.50 -27.06 3.89
N ALA A 257 3.64 -27.73 3.90
CA ALA A 257 4.58 -27.69 5.00
C ALA A 257 5.95 -27.34 4.46
N TYR A 258 6.60 -26.39 5.11
CA TYR A 258 7.93 -25.91 4.79
C TYR A 258 8.81 -26.07 6.03
N PRO A 259 9.34 -27.28 6.30
CA PRO A 259 10.38 -27.45 7.30
C PRO A 259 11.67 -26.80 6.79
N TYR A 260 12.40 -26.13 7.67
CA TYR A 260 13.72 -25.60 7.34
C TYR A 260 14.67 -25.68 8.53
N SER A 261 15.96 -25.64 8.19
CA SER A 261 17.06 -25.54 9.13
C SER A 261 18.04 -24.51 8.60
N VAL A 262 18.49 -23.61 9.46
CA VAL A 262 19.43 -22.54 9.12
C VAL A 262 20.67 -22.69 9.97
N GLY A 263 21.83 -22.56 9.33
CA GLY A 263 23.12 -22.43 10.00
C GLY A 263 23.73 -21.10 9.63
N GLN A 264 24.14 -20.31 10.62
CA GLN A 264 24.82 -19.04 10.43
C GLN A 264 26.22 -19.12 11.02
N ALA A 265 27.20 -18.60 10.27
CA ALA A 265 28.56 -18.36 10.74
C ALA A 265 28.88 -16.88 10.53
N GLN A 266 29.15 -16.17 11.61
CA GLN A 266 29.59 -14.78 11.59
C GLN A 266 31.07 -14.73 11.94
N PHE A 267 31.87 -14.04 11.11
CA PHE A 267 33.29 -13.82 11.37
C PHE A 267 33.52 -12.33 11.57
N ARG A 268 34.04 -11.96 12.74
CA ARG A 268 34.38 -10.59 13.10
C ARG A 268 35.83 -10.56 13.61
N PRO A 269 36.50 -9.40 13.64
CA PRO A 269 37.78 -9.30 14.33
C PRO A 269 37.60 -9.67 15.80
N ALA A 270 38.46 -10.54 16.33
CA ALA A 270 38.44 -10.85 17.75
C ALA A 270 38.89 -9.63 18.57
N GLU A 271 38.24 -9.39 19.71
CA GLU A 271 38.63 -8.34 20.64
C GLU A 271 39.33 -8.96 21.86
N ALA A 272 40.57 -8.55 22.11
CA ALA A 272 41.35 -9.09 23.22
C ALA A 272 40.67 -8.79 24.57
N GLY A 273 40.39 -9.84 25.34
CA GLY A 273 39.74 -9.74 26.65
C GLY A 273 38.21 -9.78 26.61
N ASN A 274 37.57 -9.71 25.44
CA ASN A 274 36.12 -9.81 25.31
C ASN A 274 35.72 -11.30 25.11
N PRO A 275 34.99 -11.93 26.05
CA PRO A 275 34.62 -13.34 25.94
C PRO A 275 33.60 -13.63 24.82
N PHE A 276 32.90 -12.62 24.30
CA PHE A 276 31.87 -12.78 23.27
C PHE A 276 32.37 -12.46 21.86
N GLU A 277 33.40 -11.63 21.72
CA GLU A 277 34.01 -11.28 20.44
C GLU A 277 35.28 -12.13 20.20
N THR A 278 35.10 -13.45 20.07
CA THR A 278 36.16 -14.44 19.80
C THR A 278 36.56 -14.53 18.32
N GLY A 279 35.94 -13.69 17.49
CA GLY A 279 36.13 -13.59 16.05
C GLY A 279 35.32 -14.57 15.20
N HIS A 280 34.57 -15.47 15.83
CA HIS A 280 33.64 -16.37 15.16
C HIS A 280 32.40 -16.65 16.04
N LYS A 281 31.21 -16.56 15.46
CA LYS A 281 29.93 -16.92 16.12
C LYS A 281 29.16 -17.87 15.22
N TYR A 282 28.77 -19.02 15.77
CA TYR A 282 27.94 -20.00 15.06
C TYR A 282 26.55 -20.04 15.68
N GLN A 283 25.53 -20.00 14.85
CA GLN A 283 24.14 -20.10 15.27
C GLN A 283 23.40 -21.11 14.39
N GLY A 284 22.44 -21.81 14.98
CA GLY A 284 21.59 -22.75 14.29
C GLY A 284 20.14 -22.52 14.64
N ASN A 285 19.25 -22.64 13.66
CA ASN A 285 17.82 -22.54 13.88
C ASN A 285 17.08 -23.65 13.13
N ILE A 286 15.97 -24.13 13.69
CA ILE A 286 15.06 -25.09 13.05
C ILE A 286 13.65 -24.56 13.24
N GLY A 287 12.87 -24.55 12.15
CA GLY A 287 11.49 -24.13 12.20
C GLY A 287 10.62 -24.83 11.18
N LEU A 288 9.33 -24.53 11.27
CA LEU A 288 8.29 -25.14 10.44
C LEU A 288 7.22 -24.10 10.12
N ASP A 289 6.98 -23.88 8.84
CA ASP A 289 5.83 -23.11 8.38
C ASP A 289 4.79 -24.05 7.76
N LEU A 290 3.52 -23.84 8.11
CA LEU A 290 2.39 -24.56 7.54
C LEU A 290 1.42 -23.57 6.91
N LYS A 291 0.94 -23.86 5.71
CA LYS A 291 -0.14 -23.09 5.06
C LYS A 291 -1.30 -24.03 4.76
N ALA A 292 -2.50 -23.64 5.12
CA ALA A 292 -3.70 -24.46 4.92
C ALA A 292 -4.90 -23.60 4.49
N GLY A 293 -5.50 -23.92 3.34
CA GLY A 293 -6.80 -23.40 2.93
C GLY A 293 -7.94 -24.06 3.72
N LEU A 294 -8.42 -23.41 4.78
CA LEU A 294 -9.54 -23.91 5.62
C LEU A 294 -10.85 -23.98 4.83
N LYS A 295 -11.10 -22.97 3.99
CA LYS A 295 -12.19 -22.90 3.01
C LYS A 295 -11.64 -22.30 1.72
N SER A 296 -12.42 -22.32 0.64
CA SER A 296 -11.98 -21.79 -0.66
C SER A 296 -11.64 -20.29 -0.68
N ASN A 297 -11.93 -19.59 0.42
CA ASN A 297 -11.68 -18.17 0.61
C ASN A 297 -11.09 -17.84 2.00
N LEU A 298 -10.65 -18.82 2.79
CA LEU A 298 -10.09 -18.61 4.14
C LEU A 298 -8.81 -19.42 4.30
N ASN A 299 -7.69 -18.72 4.51
CA ASN A 299 -6.36 -19.30 4.67
C ASN A 299 -5.91 -19.23 6.12
N LEU A 300 -5.16 -20.23 6.53
CA LEU A 300 -4.48 -20.35 7.81
C LEU A 300 -2.99 -20.56 7.55
N ASP A 301 -2.18 -19.62 8.02
CA ASP A 301 -0.74 -19.71 8.04
C ASP A 301 -0.31 -19.92 9.50
N LEU A 302 0.53 -20.93 9.73
CA LEU A 302 1.14 -21.21 11.01
C LEU A 302 2.66 -21.18 10.84
N THR A 303 3.36 -20.66 11.83
CA THR A 303 4.81 -20.72 11.89
C THR A 303 5.24 -21.10 13.30
N PHE A 304 6.22 -21.98 13.38
CA PHE A 304 6.87 -22.40 14.62
C PHE A 304 8.35 -22.06 14.51
N ASN A 305 8.83 -21.24 15.44
CA ASN A 305 10.19 -20.74 15.47
C ASN A 305 10.68 -20.18 14.11
N PRO A 306 9.95 -19.20 13.51
CA PRO A 306 10.30 -18.61 12.22
C PRO A 306 11.74 -18.10 12.16
N ASP A 307 12.49 -18.49 11.12
CA ASP A 307 13.73 -17.80 10.78
C ASP A 307 13.42 -16.55 9.96
N PHE A 308 13.49 -15.40 10.63
CA PHE A 308 13.43 -14.09 10.00
C PHE A 308 14.82 -13.44 9.86
N GLY A 309 15.90 -14.20 10.07
CA GLY A 309 17.29 -13.80 9.89
C GLY A 309 17.73 -13.64 8.44
N GLN A 310 17.00 -14.22 7.48
CA GLN A 310 17.30 -14.10 6.04
C GLN A 310 16.73 -12.86 5.38
N VAL A 311 16.06 -12.01 6.16
CA VAL A 311 15.48 -10.78 5.68
C VAL A 311 16.58 -9.71 5.61
N GLU A 312 16.60 -8.92 4.52
CA GLU A 312 17.55 -7.80 4.37
C GLU A 312 17.66 -7.01 5.66
N VAL A 313 18.90 -6.69 6.05
CA VAL A 313 19.18 -5.84 7.20
C VAL A 313 18.51 -4.49 6.93
N ASP A 314 17.74 -4.01 7.91
CA ASP A 314 17.11 -2.70 7.80
C ASP A 314 18.19 -1.64 7.57
N PRO A 315 17.96 -0.68 6.65
CA PRO A 315 18.97 0.33 6.35
C PRO A 315 19.29 1.13 7.61
N ALA A 316 20.56 1.46 7.80
CA ALA A 316 20.97 2.35 8.88
C ALA A 316 20.40 3.75 8.63
N VAL A 317 19.37 4.12 9.40
CA VAL A 317 18.74 5.44 9.31
C VAL A 317 19.18 6.29 10.51
N ILE A 318 19.85 7.41 10.23
CA ILE A 318 20.10 8.43 11.25
C ILE A 318 18.78 9.18 11.48
N ASN A 319 18.06 8.80 12.52
CA ASN A 319 16.81 9.45 12.91
C ASN A 319 17.07 10.47 14.03
N LEU A 320 16.96 11.76 13.70
CA LEU A 320 17.12 12.87 14.65
C LEU A 320 15.80 13.27 15.34
N THR A 321 14.69 12.64 14.96
CA THR A 321 13.37 12.92 15.53
C THR A 321 13.20 12.23 16.88
N ALA A 322 12.17 12.63 17.64
CA ALA A 322 11.79 11.96 18.88
C ALA A 322 10.84 10.77 18.66
N TYR A 323 10.54 10.44 17.39
CA TYR A 323 9.64 9.36 17.02
C TYR A 323 10.45 8.20 16.46
N GLU A 324 9.98 7.00 16.71
CA GLU A 324 10.55 5.78 16.17
C GLU A 324 10.55 5.77 14.64
N THR A 325 11.56 5.14 14.03
CA THR A 325 11.60 4.88 12.58
C THR A 325 10.63 3.74 12.24
N TYR A 326 9.90 3.86 11.13
CA TYR A 326 9.12 2.73 10.61
C TYR A 326 9.83 2.07 9.46
N TYR A 327 9.90 0.75 9.57
CA TYR A 327 10.51 -0.17 8.65
C TYR A 327 9.41 -0.97 7.97
N GLU A 328 9.49 -1.11 6.66
CA GLU A 328 8.53 -1.95 5.94
C GLU A 328 8.66 -3.40 6.40
N GLU A 329 7.54 -4.13 6.42
CA GLU A 329 7.60 -5.56 6.69
C GLU A 329 8.22 -6.29 5.50
N LYS A 330 9.17 -7.18 5.78
CA LYS A 330 9.93 -7.94 4.78
C LYS A 330 9.79 -9.46 4.97
N ARG A 331 9.16 -9.90 6.06
CA ARG A 331 8.93 -11.31 6.38
C ARG A 331 7.70 -11.86 5.66
N PRO A 332 7.81 -12.92 4.84
CA PRO A 332 6.70 -13.44 4.05
C PRO A 332 5.42 -13.74 4.86
N PHE A 333 5.57 -14.29 6.08
CA PHE A 333 4.46 -14.57 6.98
C PHE A 333 3.61 -13.33 7.29
N PHE A 334 4.20 -12.15 7.47
CA PHE A 334 3.46 -10.93 7.80
C PHE A 334 3.04 -10.12 6.57
N ILE A 335 3.74 -10.29 5.45
CA ILE A 335 3.46 -9.63 4.19
C ILE A 335 2.17 -10.13 3.55
N GLU A 336 2.05 -11.45 3.39
CA GLU A 336 0.96 -12.03 2.58
C GLU A 336 -0.40 -11.69 3.21
N GLY A 337 -1.27 -11.02 2.46
CA GLY A 337 -2.58 -10.60 2.95
C GLY A 337 -2.54 -9.50 4.01
N SER A 338 -1.40 -8.82 4.19
CA SER A 338 -1.25 -7.69 5.13
C SER A 338 -2.22 -6.55 4.85
N SER A 339 -2.66 -6.40 3.60
CA SER A 339 -3.63 -5.39 3.16
C SER A 339 -4.92 -5.38 3.97
N ILE A 340 -5.33 -6.51 4.56
CA ILE A 340 -6.50 -6.58 5.45
C ILE A 340 -6.32 -5.77 6.75
N PHE A 341 -5.08 -5.70 7.26
CA PHE A 341 -4.74 -5.00 8.50
C PHE A 341 -4.23 -3.58 8.24
N SER A 342 -3.45 -3.35 7.18
CA SER A 342 -2.76 -2.07 6.94
C SER A 342 -3.66 -0.93 6.42
N HIS A 343 -4.88 -1.23 5.96
CA HIS A 343 -5.81 -0.25 5.36
C HIS A 343 -7.00 0.15 6.24
N PHE A 344 -6.91 -0.06 7.55
CA PHE A 344 -7.95 0.35 8.49
C PHE A 344 -8.27 1.85 8.36
N GLY A 345 -9.55 2.20 8.28
CA GLY A 345 -9.99 3.60 8.21
C GLY A 345 -9.80 4.30 6.85
N ARG A 346 -9.36 3.57 5.82
CA ARG A 346 -9.10 4.11 4.45
C ARG A 346 -10.07 3.63 3.38
N GLY A 347 -11.09 2.85 3.74
CA GLY A 347 -12.02 2.29 2.75
C GLY A 347 -12.85 3.38 2.05
N GLY A 348 -13.08 3.23 0.75
CA GLY A 348 -13.97 4.09 -0.06
C GLY A 348 -13.44 5.49 -0.39
N VAL A 349 -12.80 6.19 0.54
CA VAL A 349 -12.22 7.54 0.34
C VAL A 349 -10.79 7.40 -0.18
N TYR A 350 -10.53 7.80 -1.43
CA TYR A 350 -9.18 7.74 -2.01
C TYR A 350 -8.47 9.08 -2.11
N ILE A 351 -9.20 10.19 -2.20
CA ILE A 351 -8.56 11.50 -2.15
C ILE A 351 -8.13 11.72 -0.71
N SER A 352 -6.83 11.84 -0.52
CA SER A 352 -6.21 12.05 0.78
C SER A 352 -5.07 13.03 0.59
N ALA A 353 -5.03 14.05 1.44
CA ALA A 353 -3.83 14.82 1.66
C ALA A 353 -3.40 14.58 3.09
N ASN A 354 -2.26 13.93 3.24
CA ASN A 354 -1.69 13.60 4.55
C ASN A 354 -0.74 14.68 5.03
N LEU A 355 -1.12 15.94 4.80
CA LEU A 355 -0.46 17.07 5.44
C LEU A 355 -0.82 17.02 6.94
N ASN A 356 0.19 17.22 7.78
CA ASN A 356 0.16 17.21 9.25
C ASN A 356 -0.86 16.28 9.97
N TRP A 357 -1.11 15.08 9.44
CA TRP A 357 -1.93 14.04 10.08
C TRP A 357 -1.11 12.75 10.21
N SER A 358 -1.04 12.20 11.44
CA SER A 358 -0.17 11.08 11.80
C SER A 358 -0.53 9.75 11.15
N ASN A 359 -1.77 9.60 10.66
CA ASN A 359 -2.32 8.32 10.18
C ASN A 359 -1.93 7.14 11.10
N PRO A 360 -2.36 7.12 12.37
CA PRO A 360 -1.97 6.05 13.28
C PRO A 360 -2.36 4.70 12.71
N SER A 361 -1.43 3.75 12.75
CA SER A 361 -1.71 2.35 12.46
C SER A 361 -1.98 1.62 13.76
N LEU A 362 -3.07 0.87 13.82
CA LEU A 362 -3.37 0.03 14.97
C LEU A 362 -2.57 -1.28 14.98
N PHE A 363 -1.99 -1.65 13.84
CA PHE A 363 -1.14 -2.83 13.72
C PHE A 363 0.13 -2.54 12.91
N TYR A 364 1.27 -2.93 13.47
CA TYR A 364 2.59 -2.86 12.88
C TYR A 364 3.33 -4.17 13.19
N SER A 365 3.41 -5.05 12.19
CA SER A 365 3.88 -6.42 12.36
C SER A 365 5.32 -6.53 12.89
N ARG A 366 6.17 -5.52 12.61
CA ARG A 366 7.55 -5.43 13.13
C ARG A 366 7.63 -5.31 14.66
N ARG A 367 6.51 -5.10 15.37
CA ARG A 367 6.46 -5.23 16.83
C ARG A 367 6.71 -6.65 17.31
N ILE A 368 6.29 -7.64 16.52
CA ILE A 368 6.39 -9.06 16.84
C ILE A 368 7.79 -9.53 16.45
N GLY A 369 8.60 -9.93 17.42
CA GLY A 369 9.99 -10.35 17.21
C GLY A 369 10.96 -9.20 16.91
N ARG A 370 10.69 -7.99 17.44
CA ARG A 370 11.63 -6.86 17.38
C ARG A 370 12.87 -7.10 18.25
N THR A 371 13.86 -6.22 18.17
CA THR A 371 14.98 -6.19 19.13
C THR A 371 14.47 -6.01 20.57
N PRO A 372 15.06 -6.72 21.55
CA PRO A 372 14.73 -6.54 22.96
C PRO A 372 14.78 -5.08 23.41
N GLN A 373 13.85 -4.70 24.28
CA GLN A 373 13.70 -3.32 24.74
C GLN A 373 14.38 -3.02 26.07
N GLY A 374 14.65 -4.06 26.86
CA GLY A 374 15.40 -3.95 28.11
C GLY A 374 16.86 -3.62 27.88
N TYR A 375 17.61 -3.61 28.97
CA TYR A 375 19.04 -3.31 28.98
C TYR A 375 19.73 -4.25 29.98
N ALA A 376 21.03 -4.51 29.75
CA ALA A 376 21.86 -5.21 30.73
C ALA A 376 21.98 -4.35 31.99
N THR A 377 21.83 -5.00 33.15
CA THR A 377 21.82 -4.37 34.47
C THR A 377 23.12 -4.58 35.23
N HIS A 378 23.91 -5.57 34.85
CA HIS A 378 25.26 -5.80 35.34
C HIS A 378 26.31 -5.12 34.45
N ASP A 379 27.43 -4.70 35.04
CA ASP A 379 28.59 -4.15 34.34
C ASP A 379 29.47 -5.29 33.81
N GLY A 380 29.97 -5.15 32.58
CA GLY A 380 30.86 -6.15 31.95
C GLY A 380 30.79 -6.12 30.42
N TYR A 381 31.38 -7.13 29.78
CA TYR A 381 31.11 -7.41 28.37
C TYR A 381 29.69 -7.96 28.25
N VAL A 382 28.99 -7.64 27.17
CA VAL A 382 27.56 -8.01 27.01
C VAL A 382 27.35 -8.69 25.65
N ASP A 383 26.83 -9.92 25.65
CA ASP A 383 26.19 -10.51 24.47
C ASP A 383 24.69 -10.22 24.55
N PHE A 384 24.24 -9.29 23.70
CA PHE A 384 22.86 -8.82 23.67
C PHE A 384 22.12 -9.42 22.46
N PRO A 385 20.93 -10.03 22.63
CA PRO A 385 20.17 -10.58 21.52
C PRO A 385 19.75 -9.49 20.52
N ASP A 386 19.92 -9.74 19.22
CA ASP A 386 19.57 -8.77 18.17
C ASP A 386 18.05 -8.69 17.89
N ARG A 387 17.32 -9.74 18.26
CA ARG A 387 15.87 -9.91 18.03
C ARG A 387 15.25 -10.77 19.12
N THR A 388 13.95 -10.62 19.32
CA THR A 388 13.15 -11.53 20.14
C THR A 388 12.66 -12.70 19.32
N THR A 389 12.89 -13.91 19.82
CA THR A 389 12.46 -15.16 19.22
C THR A 389 10.94 -15.26 19.23
N ILE A 390 10.34 -15.55 18.08
CA ILE A 390 8.91 -15.86 17.99
C ILE A 390 8.78 -17.37 18.21
N LEU A 391 8.14 -17.79 19.30
CA LEU A 391 7.94 -19.21 19.60
C LEU A 391 6.99 -19.85 18.59
N GLY A 392 5.94 -19.11 18.24
CA GLY A 392 5.04 -19.46 17.17
C GLY A 392 4.04 -18.35 16.88
N ALA A 393 3.51 -18.37 15.67
CA ALA A 393 2.46 -17.46 15.25
C ALA A 393 1.45 -18.15 14.33
N LEU A 394 0.22 -17.68 14.43
CA LEU A 394 -0.92 -18.05 13.60
C LEU A 394 -1.42 -16.79 12.93
N LYS A 395 -1.68 -16.87 11.63
CA LYS A 395 -2.37 -15.84 10.87
C LYS A 395 -3.49 -16.49 10.07
N MET A 396 -4.71 -16.01 10.24
CA MET A 396 -5.86 -16.45 9.45
C MET A 396 -6.42 -15.27 8.70
N THR A 397 -6.50 -15.35 7.37
CA THR A 397 -7.03 -14.25 6.55
C THR A 397 -7.95 -14.77 5.45
N GLY A 398 -8.99 -14.01 5.15
CA GLY A 398 -9.86 -14.29 4.02
C GLY A 398 -11.32 -13.95 4.27
N LYS A 399 -12.17 -14.36 3.33
CA LYS A 399 -13.61 -14.09 3.39
C LYS A 399 -14.36 -15.23 4.07
N ILE A 400 -15.40 -14.90 4.83
CA ILE A 400 -16.35 -15.87 5.39
C ILE A 400 -17.77 -15.46 5.00
N GLY A 401 -18.53 -16.40 4.42
CA GLY A 401 -19.87 -16.11 3.92
C GLY A 401 -19.87 -15.10 2.76
N SER A 402 -21.00 -14.41 2.57
CA SER A 402 -21.25 -13.54 1.41
C SER A 402 -20.83 -12.08 1.57
N GLY A 403 -20.02 -11.72 2.58
CA GLY A 403 -19.59 -10.33 2.73
C GLY A 403 -18.66 -9.98 3.88
N TRP A 404 -18.21 -10.93 4.70
CA TRP A 404 -17.19 -10.67 5.72
C TRP A 404 -15.80 -10.99 5.18
N ASN A 405 -14.87 -10.07 5.39
CA ASN A 405 -13.43 -10.27 5.28
C ASN A 405 -12.84 -10.24 6.70
N ILE A 406 -12.14 -11.29 7.10
CA ILE A 406 -11.66 -11.49 8.46
C ILE A 406 -10.14 -11.70 8.43
N GLY A 407 -9.46 -11.05 9.36
CA GLY A 407 -8.04 -11.21 9.62
C GLY A 407 -7.82 -11.48 11.10
N LEU A 408 -7.02 -12.49 11.43
CA LEU A 408 -6.61 -12.81 12.78
C LEU A 408 -5.10 -13.03 12.77
N ILE A 409 -4.37 -12.43 13.70
CA ILE A 409 -2.99 -12.79 14.04
C ILE A 409 -2.94 -13.10 15.54
N SER A 410 -2.26 -14.17 15.88
CA SER A 410 -1.96 -14.57 17.25
C SER A 410 -0.51 -15.03 17.29
N ALA A 411 0.34 -14.39 18.09
CA ALA A 411 1.76 -14.71 18.17
C ALA A 411 2.25 -14.69 19.61
N VAL A 412 3.22 -15.53 19.92
CA VAL A 412 3.90 -15.54 21.22
C VAL A 412 5.40 -15.42 21.00
N THR A 413 6.03 -14.50 21.72
CA THR A 413 7.50 -14.33 21.72
C THR A 413 8.11 -14.83 23.02
N ALA A 414 9.36 -15.28 22.94
CA ALA A 414 10.10 -15.81 24.08
C ALA A 414 10.53 -14.72 25.07
N LYS A 415 10.98 -15.16 26.25
CA LYS A 415 11.83 -14.34 27.11
C LYS A 415 13.22 -14.32 26.49
N GLU A 416 13.86 -13.16 26.48
CA GLU A 416 15.22 -13.00 26.01
C GLU A 416 16.14 -12.57 27.14
N TYR A 417 17.37 -13.05 27.09
CA TYR A 417 18.38 -12.78 28.10
C TYR A 417 19.64 -12.21 27.42
N ALA A 418 20.20 -11.15 28.00
CA ALA A 418 21.55 -10.73 27.69
C ALA A 418 22.51 -11.46 28.64
N THR A 419 23.58 -12.01 28.10
CA THR A 419 24.65 -12.60 28.91
C THR A 419 25.68 -11.53 29.18
N VAL A 420 25.95 -11.24 30.46
CA VAL A 420 26.96 -10.26 30.89
C VAL A 420 28.11 -11.02 31.54
N ASP A 421 29.35 -10.68 31.21
CA ASP A 421 30.55 -11.28 31.79
C ASP A 421 31.53 -10.20 32.24
N ASP A 422 31.84 -10.19 33.54
CA ASP A 422 32.76 -9.23 34.17
C ASP A 422 34.19 -9.76 34.30
N LEU A 423 34.50 -10.87 33.61
CA LEU A 423 35.73 -11.67 33.67
C LEU A 423 35.90 -12.51 34.95
N THR A 424 34.98 -12.41 35.90
CA THR A 424 34.96 -13.20 37.14
C THR A 424 33.72 -14.06 37.28
N SER A 425 32.58 -13.55 36.81
CA SER A 425 31.25 -14.14 36.90
C SER A 425 30.45 -13.86 35.63
N SER A 426 29.52 -14.77 35.30
CA SER A 426 28.59 -14.62 34.19
C SER A 426 27.16 -14.47 34.69
N TYR A 427 26.47 -13.45 34.23
CA TYR A 427 25.10 -13.07 34.59
C TYR A 427 24.17 -13.20 33.39
N HIS A 428 22.89 -13.46 33.65
CA HIS A 428 21.85 -13.56 32.62
C HIS A 428 20.72 -12.59 32.96
N ASP A 429 20.74 -11.44 32.31
CA ASP A 429 19.77 -10.37 32.57
C ASP A 429 18.59 -10.52 31.61
N GLN A 430 17.37 -10.56 32.15
CA GLN A 430 16.19 -10.64 31.30
C GLN A 430 15.96 -9.30 30.58
N VAL A 431 16.03 -9.29 29.25
CA VAL A 431 15.94 -8.06 28.43
C VAL A 431 14.68 -7.97 27.58
N GLU A 432 13.93 -9.07 27.43
CA GLU A 432 12.57 -9.04 26.87
C GLU A 432 11.69 -10.05 27.62
N PRO A 433 10.43 -9.71 27.97
CA PRO A 433 9.49 -10.65 28.56
C PRO A 433 8.79 -11.52 27.52
N LEU A 434 8.27 -12.65 27.98
CA LEU A 434 7.34 -13.44 27.20
C LEU A 434 6.12 -12.58 26.89
N THR A 435 5.80 -12.44 25.61
CA THR A 435 4.76 -11.52 25.15
C THR A 435 3.80 -12.21 24.20
N TYR A 436 2.51 -12.06 24.47
CA TYR A 436 1.43 -12.42 23.56
C TYR A 436 0.99 -11.22 22.73
N TYR A 437 0.85 -11.40 21.42
CA TYR A 437 0.29 -10.44 20.48
C TYR A 437 -0.96 -11.01 19.85
N GLY A 438 -2.05 -10.25 19.89
CA GLY A 438 -3.32 -10.58 19.25
C GLY A 438 -3.81 -9.43 18.38
N VAL A 439 -4.28 -9.75 17.17
CA VAL A 439 -4.87 -8.80 16.23
C VAL A 439 -6.09 -9.44 15.61
N LEU A 440 -7.24 -8.79 15.70
CA LEU A 440 -8.48 -9.22 15.09
C LEU A 440 -9.03 -8.10 14.21
N ARG A 441 -9.38 -8.43 12.98
CA ARG A 441 -9.96 -7.55 11.98
C ARG A 441 -11.19 -8.21 11.39
N GLY A 442 -12.32 -7.52 11.42
CA GLY A 442 -13.51 -7.89 10.66
C GLY A 442 -13.97 -6.71 9.82
N LEU A 443 -14.19 -6.94 8.53
CA LEU A 443 -14.73 -5.95 7.60
C LEU A 443 -15.91 -6.57 6.86
N ARG A 444 -17.08 -5.93 6.93
CA ARG A 444 -18.25 -6.34 6.16
C ARG A 444 -18.56 -5.35 5.07
N GLU A 445 -18.76 -5.86 3.87
CA GLU A 445 -19.10 -5.07 2.71
C GLU A 445 -20.50 -5.38 2.19
N TYR A 446 -21.16 -4.36 1.67
CA TYR A 446 -22.54 -4.45 1.22
C TYR A 446 -22.72 -3.78 -0.15
N LYS A 447 -23.75 -4.22 -0.89
CA LYS A 447 -24.19 -3.62 -2.16
C LYS A 447 -23.05 -3.48 -3.17
N GLY A 448 -22.28 -4.55 -3.38
CA GLY A 448 -21.13 -4.57 -4.30
C GLY A 448 -20.03 -3.57 -3.94
N GLY A 449 -19.77 -3.37 -2.64
CA GLY A 449 -18.73 -2.47 -2.13
C GLY A 449 -19.15 -1.01 -1.97
N GLN A 450 -20.41 -0.64 -2.26
CA GLN A 450 -20.90 0.73 -2.04
C GLN A 450 -20.84 1.18 -0.58
N ARG A 451 -20.88 0.23 0.35
CA ARG A 451 -20.76 0.49 1.79
C ARG A 451 -19.89 -0.57 2.42
N GLY A 452 -19.17 -0.19 3.45
CA GLY A 452 -18.50 -1.14 4.33
C GLY A 452 -18.39 -0.62 5.74
N VAL A 453 -18.42 -1.56 6.68
CA VAL A 453 -18.26 -1.32 8.11
C VAL A 453 -17.38 -2.41 8.65
N GLY A 454 -16.40 -2.04 9.45
CA GLY A 454 -15.52 -2.99 10.09
C GLY A 454 -15.05 -2.53 11.45
N PHE A 455 -14.30 -3.41 12.09
CA PHE A 455 -13.62 -3.16 13.35
C PHE A 455 -12.21 -3.74 13.33
N MET A 456 -11.36 -3.22 14.20
CA MET A 456 -10.05 -3.78 14.50
C MET A 456 -9.84 -3.77 16.01
N PHE A 457 -9.32 -4.87 16.52
CA PHE A 457 -8.92 -5.04 17.90
C PHE A 457 -7.47 -5.52 17.96
N THR A 458 -6.66 -4.91 18.82
CA THR A 458 -5.31 -5.39 19.11
C THR A 458 -5.11 -5.56 20.62
N SER A 459 -4.29 -6.53 20.99
CA SER A 459 -3.94 -6.84 22.37
C SER A 459 -2.46 -7.22 22.47
N VAL A 460 -1.74 -6.65 23.42
CA VAL A 460 -0.40 -7.06 23.81
C VAL A 460 -0.41 -7.35 25.30
N LEU A 461 0.01 -8.56 25.69
CA LEU A 461 0.04 -9.02 27.09
C LEU A 461 1.45 -9.51 27.41
N ARG A 462 2.06 -9.01 28.48
CA ARG A 462 3.45 -9.33 28.86
C ARG A 462 3.52 -10.02 30.22
N ASP A 463 4.37 -11.05 30.31
CA ASP A 463 4.75 -11.67 31.59
C ASP A 463 5.92 -10.88 32.22
N LEU A 464 5.58 -9.80 32.94
CA LEU A 464 6.54 -8.91 33.61
C LEU A 464 6.76 -9.34 35.06
N LYS A 465 7.70 -10.26 35.26
CA LYS A 465 8.15 -10.69 36.60
C LYS A 465 9.46 -10.03 37.04
N ASP A 466 10.21 -9.49 36.08
CA ASP A 466 11.46 -8.78 36.30
C ASP A 466 11.16 -7.31 36.62
N GLU A 467 11.73 -6.78 37.70
CA GLU A 467 11.46 -5.41 38.17
C GLU A 467 11.92 -4.33 37.18
N ASN A 468 13.04 -4.56 36.48
CA ASN A 468 13.55 -3.62 35.49
C ASN A 468 12.59 -3.52 34.31
N LEU A 469 12.13 -4.67 33.80
CA LEU A 469 11.16 -4.71 32.71
C LEU A 469 9.77 -4.23 33.14
N ASP A 470 9.33 -4.49 34.37
CA ASP A 470 8.05 -3.98 34.90
C ASP A 470 8.04 -2.46 34.99
N SER A 471 9.17 -1.84 35.36
CA SER A 471 9.31 -0.38 35.34
C SER A 471 9.37 0.18 33.92
N LEU A 472 9.85 -0.60 32.93
CA LEU A 472 10.15 -0.17 31.56
C LEU A 472 9.03 -0.45 30.55
N LEU A 473 8.14 -1.41 30.79
CA LEU A 473 7.14 -1.84 29.80
C LEU A 473 5.75 -1.83 30.41
N ALA A 474 4.74 -1.56 29.58
CA ALA A 474 3.36 -1.76 29.98
C ALA A 474 3.05 -3.27 30.04
N SER A 475 2.28 -3.69 31.04
CA SER A 475 1.88 -5.09 31.21
C SER A 475 0.82 -5.51 30.18
N ASN A 476 -0.15 -4.63 29.92
CA ASN A 476 -1.19 -4.84 28.92
C ASN A 476 -1.42 -3.59 28.07
N ALA A 477 -1.64 -3.78 26.79
CA ALA A 477 -2.06 -2.73 25.88
C ALA A 477 -3.16 -3.24 24.94
N TYR A 478 -4.23 -2.46 24.81
CA TYR A 478 -5.38 -2.79 23.98
C TYR A 478 -5.73 -1.61 23.08
N SER A 479 -6.11 -1.89 21.84
CA SER A 479 -6.77 -0.93 20.96
C SER A 479 -8.05 -1.53 20.40
N LEU A 480 -9.13 -0.74 20.37
CA LEU A 480 -10.38 -1.12 19.70
C LEU A 480 -10.88 0.06 18.88
N ALA A 481 -11.13 -0.18 17.60
CA ALA A 481 -11.65 0.84 16.70
C ALA A 481 -12.62 0.27 15.68
N VAL A 482 -13.49 1.13 15.17
CA VAL A 482 -14.42 0.87 14.08
C VAL A 482 -14.09 1.76 12.88
N ASP A 483 -14.27 1.24 11.69
CA ASP A 483 -14.10 1.98 10.44
C ASP A 483 -15.25 1.72 9.46
N GLY A 484 -15.42 2.61 8.49
CA GLY A 484 -16.41 2.40 7.46
C GLY A 484 -16.47 3.50 6.42
N TRP A 485 -17.24 3.23 5.37
CA TRP A 485 -17.56 4.18 4.31
C TRP A 485 -18.94 3.93 3.73
N SER A 486 -19.48 4.97 3.11
CA SER A 486 -20.65 4.87 2.24
C SER A 486 -20.50 5.82 1.08
N PHE A 487 -20.62 5.28 -0.14
CA PHE A 487 -20.91 6.11 -1.30
C PHE A 487 -22.31 6.70 -1.17
N LEU A 488 -22.46 7.98 -1.48
CA LEU A 488 -23.71 8.73 -1.34
C LEU A 488 -24.55 8.71 -2.62
N ASP A 489 -23.95 8.31 -3.73
CA ASP A 489 -24.60 8.19 -5.03
C ASP A 489 -24.23 6.88 -5.74
N LYS A 490 -25.06 6.48 -6.72
CA LYS A 490 -24.86 5.25 -7.49
C LYS A 490 -23.62 5.28 -8.38
N LYS A 491 -23.19 6.48 -8.82
CA LYS A 491 -22.01 6.68 -9.67
C LYS A 491 -20.70 6.63 -8.87
N ARG A 492 -20.76 6.55 -7.53
CA ARG A 492 -19.60 6.57 -6.62
C ARG A 492 -18.83 7.90 -6.67
N ASN A 493 -19.51 9.01 -7.00
CA ASN A 493 -18.89 10.33 -7.08
C ASN A 493 -18.55 10.89 -5.69
N TRP A 494 -19.48 10.74 -4.75
CA TRP A 494 -19.41 11.22 -3.39
C TRP A 494 -19.30 10.06 -2.42
N VAL A 495 -18.41 10.21 -1.44
CA VAL A 495 -18.19 9.21 -0.39
C VAL A 495 -18.00 9.89 0.95
N ILE A 496 -18.58 9.31 1.98
CA ILE A 496 -18.19 9.56 3.37
C ILE A 496 -17.43 8.35 3.88
N GLY A 497 -16.42 8.58 4.71
CA GLY A 497 -15.68 7.51 5.34
C GLY A 497 -14.91 7.99 6.56
N GLY A 498 -14.45 7.04 7.37
CA GLY A 498 -13.72 7.37 8.57
C GLY A 498 -13.51 6.19 9.50
N TRP A 499 -12.92 6.50 10.65
CA TRP A 499 -12.74 5.58 11.75
C TRP A 499 -12.82 6.31 13.09
N ALA A 500 -13.14 5.57 14.14
CA ALA A 500 -13.08 6.05 15.52
C ALA A 500 -12.75 4.87 16.44
N GLY A 501 -12.04 5.14 17.53
CA GLY A 501 -11.64 4.10 18.47
C GLY A 501 -10.93 4.63 19.69
N GLY A 502 -10.43 3.71 20.51
CA GLY A 502 -9.67 4.05 21.70
C GLY A 502 -8.63 3.00 22.06
N THR A 503 -7.74 3.43 22.94
CA THR A 503 -6.59 2.67 23.44
C THR A 503 -6.63 2.64 24.96
N LEU A 504 -6.18 1.53 25.55
CA LEU A 504 -6.02 1.33 26.98
C LEU A 504 -4.71 0.61 27.24
N ILE A 505 -3.82 1.26 27.98
CA ILE A 505 -2.54 0.72 28.42
C ILE A 505 -2.55 0.65 29.94
N THR A 506 -2.11 -0.46 30.50
CA THR A 506 -1.97 -0.68 31.95
C THR A 506 -0.55 -1.15 32.28
N GLY A 507 -0.06 -0.79 33.45
CA GLY A 507 1.28 -1.19 33.90
C GLY A 507 1.59 -0.67 35.30
N SER A 508 2.83 -0.84 35.71
CA SER A 508 3.37 -0.24 36.93
C SER A 508 3.32 1.29 36.88
N GLN A 509 3.38 1.93 38.05
CA GLN A 509 3.44 3.38 38.14
C GLN A 509 4.63 3.97 37.35
N PRO A 510 5.87 3.44 37.48
CA PRO A 510 7.00 3.92 36.66
C PRO A 510 6.76 3.77 35.16
N ALA A 511 6.16 2.66 34.72
CA ALA A 511 5.90 2.42 33.31
C ALA A 511 4.94 3.44 32.70
N ILE A 512 3.83 3.70 33.37
CA ILE A 512 2.82 4.65 32.91
C ILE A 512 3.32 6.09 33.04
N TYR A 513 4.06 6.42 34.10
CA TYR A 513 4.69 7.73 34.26
C TYR A 513 5.67 8.03 33.12
N ARG A 514 6.49 7.05 32.71
CA ARG A 514 7.35 7.19 31.52
C ARG A 514 6.53 7.39 30.25
N LEU A 515 5.46 6.62 30.05
CA LEU A 515 4.58 6.77 28.88
C LEU A 515 3.98 8.17 28.81
N GLN A 516 3.43 8.71 29.91
CA GLN A 516 2.91 10.08 29.97
C GLN A 516 3.94 11.13 29.54
N ARG A 517 5.24 10.88 29.80
CA ARG A 517 6.35 11.78 29.44
C ARG A 517 6.94 11.56 28.06
N SER A 518 6.54 10.48 27.38
CA SER A 518 7.05 10.11 26.06
C SER A 518 6.66 11.11 24.98
N SER A 519 7.30 11.01 23.82
CA SER A 519 7.09 11.90 22.68
C SER A 519 5.70 11.85 22.05
N LEU A 520 4.90 10.83 22.39
CA LEU A 520 3.51 10.72 21.98
C LEU A 520 2.57 11.56 22.85
N HIS A 521 2.97 11.90 24.08
CA HIS A 521 2.07 12.42 25.12
C HIS A 521 2.51 13.76 25.69
N TYR A 522 3.76 13.87 26.14
CA TYR A 522 4.32 15.08 26.78
C TYR A 522 3.41 15.73 27.84
N TYR A 523 2.87 14.96 28.79
CA TYR A 523 1.99 15.49 29.85
C TYR A 523 2.68 16.48 30.80
N GLN A 524 4.02 16.54 30.79
CA GLN A 524 4.84 17.43 31.61
C GLN A 524 4.94 18.87 31.10
N ARG A 525 4.33 19.21 29.96
CA ARG A 525 4.46 20.56 29.39
C ARG A 525 3.92 21.63 30.35
N PRO A 526 4.69 22.69 30.64
CA PRO A 526 4.33 23.69 31.66
C PRO A 526 3.16 24.60 31.24
N ASP A 527 2.86 24.67 29.95
CA ASP A 527 1.86 25.54 29.34
C ASP A 527 0.61 24.80 28.84
N ALA A 528 0.51 23.50 29.09
CA ALA A 528 -0.64 22.69 28.76
C ALA A 528 -1.52 22.45 29.98
N SER A 529 -2.32 23.45 30.38
CA SER A 529 -3.17 23.42 31.60
C SER A 529 -4.24 22.33 31.63
N TYR A 530 -4.54 21.71 30.49
CA TYR A 530 -5.49 20.60 30.33
C TYR A 530 -4.82 19.22 30.46
N LEU A 531 -3.49 19.16 30.54
CA LEU A 531 -2.74 17.93 30.78
C LEU A 531 -2.37 17.83 32.25
N ASN A 532 -2.42 16.61 32.80
CA ASN A 532 -2.04 16.34 34.18
C ASN A 532 -1.08 15.14 34.21
N LEU A 533 0.18 15.39 34.54
CA LEU A 533 1.18 14.36 34.78
C LEU A 533 0.92 13.73 36.15
N ASN A 534 0.61 12.43 36.19
CA ASN A 534 0.26 11.71 37.41
C ASN A 534 1.24 10.55 37.65
N PRO A 535 2.21 10.70 38.58
CA PRO A 535 3.15 9.65 38.96
C PRO A 535 2.50 8.37 39.49
N GLU A 536 1.33 8.48 40.09
CA GLU A 536 0.62 7.35 40.72
C GLU A 536 -0.26 6.56 39.73
N ALA A 537 -0.30 6.98 38.46
CA ALA A 537 -1.15 6.35 37.45
C ALA A 537 -0.66 4.95 37.10
N THR A 538 -1.58 3.98 37.08
CA THR A 538 -1.32 2.59 36.63
C THR A 538 -2.01 2.28 35.30
N ARG A 539 -2.60 3.29 34.66
CA ARG A 539 -3.21 3.19 33.34
C ARG A 539 -3.11 4.49 32.54
N LEU A 540 -3.06 4.36 31.22
CA LEU A 540 -3.20 5.44 30.25
C LEU A 540 -4.24 5.04 29.21
N SER A 541 -5.20 5.92 28.93
CA SER A 541 -6.25 5.65 27.95
C SER A 541 -6.49 6.87 27.08
N GLY A 542 -6.89 6.63 25.83
CA GLY A 542 -7.30 7.69 24.94
C GLY A 542 -8.22 7.21 23.85
N TRP A 543 -8.71 8.17 23.09
CA TRP A 543 -9.60 7.98 21.96
C TRP A 543 -9.11 8.80 20.77
N GLY A 544 -9.58 8.44 19.58
CA GLY A 544 -9.24 9.13 18.36
C GLY A 544 -10.15 8.73 17.22
N GLY A 545 -10.05 9.46 16.12
CA GLY A 545 -10.81 9.17 14.91
C GLY A 545 -10.52 10.16 13.79
N LYS A 546 -10.99 9.80 12.60
CA LYS A 546 -10.99 10.69 11.43
C LYS A 546 -12.27 10.49 10.66
N PHE A 547 -12.88 11.59 10.24
CA PHE A 547 -14.00 11.63 9.32
C PHE A 547 -13.57 12.32 8.03
N SER A 548 -14.12 11.89 6.89
CA SER A 548 -13.88 12.49 5.58
C SER A 548 -15.13 12.44 4.71
N LEU A 549 -15.37 13.53 3.98
CA LEU A 549 -16.33 13.67 2.90
C LEU A 549 -15.55 14.03 1.65
N ALA A 550 -15.65 13.21 0.60
CA ALA A 550 -14.95 13.45 -0.65
C ALA A 550 -15.89 13.40 -1.85
N LYS A 551 -15.77 14.36 -2.76
CA LYS A 551 -16.20 14.21 -4.15
C LYS A 551 -14.98 13.87 -4.95
N GLN A 552 -14.95 12.68 -5.50
CA GLN A 552 -13.70 12.11 -5.93
C GLN A 552 -13.64 11.80 -7.43
N GLN A 553 -14.78 11.69 -8.11
CA GLN A 553 -14.86 11.46 -9.56
C GLN A 553 -15.33 12.71 -10.33
N GLY A 554 -15.07 12.74 -11.64
CA GLY A 554 -15.41 13.83 -12.56
C GLY A 554 -14.42 14.99 -12.52
N HIS A 555 -14.74 16.10 -13.21
CA HIS A 555 -13.82 17.24 -13.33
C HIS A 555 -13.51 17.95 -12.02
N SER A 556 -14.47 18.10 -11.12
CA SER A 556 -14.25 18.75 -9.82
C SER A 556 -13.99 17.72 -8.73
N LEU A 557 -12.92 17.91 -7.99
CA LEU A 557 -12.55 17.13 -6.82
C LEU A 557 -12.79 17.97 -5.55
N PHE A 558 -13.21 17.33 -4.48
CA PHE A 558 -13.45 17.99 -3.19
C PHE A 558 -13.07 17.03 -2.06
N LEU A 559 -12.43 17.56 -1.02
CA LEU A 559 -12.16 16.83 0.22
C LEU A 559 -12.42 17.74 1.41
N LEU A 560 -13.22 17.27 2.36
CA LEU A 560 -13.32 17.81 3.70
C LEU A 560 -12.97 16.68 4.67
N SER A 561 -11.96 16.88 5.52
CA SER A 561 -11.58 15.91 6.55
C SER A 561 -11.40 16.57 7.91
N ALA A 562 -11.82 15.86 8.96
CA ALA A 562 -11.62 16.24 10.34
C ALA A 562 -11.08 15.04 11.12
N GLY A 563 -9.91 15.19 11.74
CA GLY A 563 -9.26 14.18 12.55
C GLY A 563 -9.04 14.66 13.97
N VAL A 564 -9.08 13.74 14.93
CA VAL A 564 -8.79 14.01 16.33
C VAL A 564 -8.06 12.82 16.93
N LEU A 565 -7.03 13.12 17.70
CA LEU A 565 -6.38 12.18 18.60
C LEU A 565 -6.42 12.86 19.97
N SER A 566 -6.87 12.15 21.00
CA SER A 566 -6.83 12.67 22.37
C SER A 566 -5.43 12.56 22.94
N PRO A 567 -5.03 13.38 23.93
CA PRO A 567 -3.69 13.33 24.52
C PRO A 567 -3.25 11.94 24.99
N GLY A 568 -4.17 11.08 25.43
CA GLY A 568 -3.85 9.73 25.91
C GLY A 568 -3.93 8.60 24.87
N PHE A 569 -4.20 8.91 23.60
CA PHE A 569 -4.29 7.90 22.54
C PHE A 569 -2.89 7.34 22.25
N ASP A 570 -2.72 6.02 22.26
CA ASP A 570 -1.42 5.38 22.04
C ASP A 570 -1.59 3.99 21.41
N PRO A 571 -1.31 3.85 20.10
CA PRO A 571 -1.39 2.56 19.43
C PRO A 571 -0.08 1.77 19.47
N ASN A 572 1.02 2.31 20.02
CA ASN A 572 2.38 1.86 19.68
C ASN A 572 2.74 0.44 20.13
N ASP A 573 2.08 -0.14 21.14
CA ASP A 573 2.42 -1.50 21.58
C ASP A 573 2.22 -2.57 20.48
N ALA A 574 1.10 -2.51 19.75
CA ALA A 574 0.81 -3.38 18.61
C ALA A 574 0.91 -2.65 17.26
N GLY A 575 0.81 -1.33 17.28
CA GLY A 575 0.71 -0.44 16.14
C GLY A 575 1.88 0.54 16.07
N TYR A 576 1.61 1.70 15.47
CA TYR A 576 2.64 2.67 15.14
C TYR A 576 2.07 4.07 14.90
N GLN A 577 2.75 5.09 15.44
CA GLN A 577 2.40 6.49 15.27
C GLN A 577 3.64 7.40 15.22
N ARG A 578 3.67 8.31 14.23
CA ARG A 578 4.80 9.22 13.94
C ARG A 578 4.68 10.64 14.49
N THR A 579 3.61 10.96 15.23
CA THR A 579 3.44 12.30 15.85
C THR A 579 2.81 12.19 17.23
N ILE A 580 2.75 13.31 17.96
CA ILE A 580 2.01 13.45 19.21
C ILE A 580 0.50 13.17 19.01
N SER A 581 -0.17 12.66 20.04
CA SER A 581 -1.61 12.39 20.04
C SER A 581 -2.47 13.59 20.41
N ASP A 582 -1.95 14.64 21.05
CA ASP A 582 -2.73 15.83 21.41
C ASP A 582 -3.05 16.71 20.18
N LYS A 583 -4.06 16.33 19.39
CA LYS A 583 -4.24 16.86 18.03
C LYS A 583 -5.69 16.90 17.54
N ILE A 584 -6.08 18.03 16.96
CA ILE A 584 -7.31 18.26 16.21
C ILE A 584 -6.94 18.80 14.83
N ASN A 585 -7.21 18.06 13.77
CA ASN A 585 -6.80 18.35 12.39
C ASN A 585 -8.02 18.60 11.51
N LEU A 586 -7.97 19.65 10.69
CA LEU A 586 -9.02 20.03 9.74
C LEU A 586 -8.40 20.30 8.36
N GLN A 587 -8.96 19.69 7.33
CA GLN A 587 -8.48 19.77 5.95
C GLN A 587 -9.64 20.09 5.02
N LEU A 588 -9.43 21.04 4.11
CA LEU A 588 -10.37 21.40 3.05
C LEU A 588 -9.62 21.54 1.73
N MET A 589 -10.04 20.81 0.70
CA MET A 589 -9.41 20.87 -0.61
C MET A 589 -10.45 20.90 -1.72
N TYR A 590 -10.10 21.62 -2.78
CA TYR A 590 -10.83 21.65 -4.02
C TYR A 590 -9.86 21.47 -5.18
N GLY A 591 -10.21 20.59 -6.10
CA GLY A 591 -9.43 20.35 -7.31
C GLY A 591 -10.26 20.46 -8.56
N TYR A 592 -9.61 20.75 -9.67
CA TYR A 592 -10.20 20.69 -10.99
C TYR A 592 -9.25 19.98 -11.96
N GLN A 593 -9.74 18.93 -12.62
CA GLN A 593 -9.00 18.16 -13.63
C GLN A 593 -9.55 18.37 -15.04
N TRP A 594 -8.66 18.76 -15.94
CA TRP A 594 -8.87 18.81 -17.38
C TRP A 594 -8.34 17.53 -18.00
N THR A 595 -9.24 16.61 -18.33
CA THR A 595 -8.91 15.28 -18.87
C THR A 595 -8.92 15.22 -20.39
N LYS A 596 -9.32 16.31 -21.06
CA LYS A 596 -9.39 16.43 -22.52
C LYS A 596 -8.25 17.29 -23.04
N PRO A 597 -7.61 16.90 -24.16
CA PRO A 597 -6.55 17.71 -24.74
C PRO A 597 -7.01 19.12 -25.14
N GLY A 598 -6.37 20.12 -24.54
CA GLY A 598 -6.59 21.55 -24.80
C GLY A 598 -5.58 22.13 -25.80
N ARG A 599 -5.34 23.45 -25.78
CA ARG A 599 -4.32 24.07 -26.64
C ARG A 599 -2.89 23.79 -26.17
N VAL A 600 -2.66 23.79 -24.86
CA VAL A 600 -1.33 23.67 -24.25
C VAL A 600 -1.08 22.28 -23.66
N PHE A 601 -2.06 21.76 -22.94
CA PHE A 601 -1.95 20.49 -22.21
C PHE A 601 -2.75 19.36 -22.88
N GLN A 602 -2.21 18.15 -22.85
CA GLN A 602 -2.97 16.92 -23.08
C GLN A 602 -3.95 16.66 -21.92
N GLN A 603 -3.49 16.89 -20.69
CA GLN A 603 -4.29 16.83 -19.48
C GLN A 603 -3.63 17.68 -18.39
N SER A 604 -4.41 18.19 -17.46
CA SER A 604 -3.90 18.91 -16.29
C SER A 604 -4.82 18.78 -15.09
N LEU A 605 -4.28 19.02 -13.90
CA LEU A 605 -4.95 19.01 -12.61
C LEU A 605 -4.45 20.20 -11.80
N LEU A 606 -5.36 20.94 -11.19
CA LEU A 606 -5.05 21.99 -10.23
C LEU A 606 -5.80 21.70 -8.93
N ILE A 607 -5.10 21.64 -7.81
CA ILE A 607 -5.67 21.46 -6.48
C ILE A 607 -5.24 22.63 -5.60
N GLY A 608 -6.21 23.24 -4.92
CA GLY A 608 -5.98 24.20 -3.86
C GLY A 608 -6.59 23.72 -2.55
N GLY A 609 -5.96 24.02 -1.43
CA GLY A 609 -6.45 23.56 -0.13
C GLY A 609 -5.91 24.32 1.06
N LEU A 610 -6.61 24.15 2.17
CA LEU A 610 -6.28 24.70 3.47
C LEU A 610 -6.22 23.56 4.48
N GLU A 611 -5.24 23.61 5.36
CA GLU A 611 -5.14 22.72 6.50
C GLU A 611 -4.84 23.50 7.77
N ARG A 612 -5.47 23.08 8.86
CA ARG A 612 -5.16 23.57 10.20
C ARG A 612 -5.12 22.44 11.20
N THR A 613 -4.15 22.53 12.11
CA THR A 613 -4.05 21.62 13.25
C THR A 613 -3.98 22.43 14.54
N TYR A 614 -4.73 21.98 15.54
CA TYR A 614 -4.72 22.50 16.90
C TYR A 614 -4.34 21.41 17.90
N ASP A 615 -3.86 21.80 19.07
CA ASP A 615 -3.90 20.96 20.27
C ASP A 615 -5.22 21.16 21.04
N PHE A 616 -5.44 20.40 22.11
CA PHE A 616 -6.64 20.54 22.96
C PHE A 616 -6.66 21.84 23.77
N GLY A 617 -5.53 22.55 23.85
CA GLY A 617 -5.45 23.91 24.40
C GLY A 617 -5.90 25.00 23.44
N GLY A 618 -6.19 24.65 22.18
CA GLY A 618 -6.56 25.59 21.14
C GLY A 618 -5.37 26.30 20.48
N ASN A 619 -4.13 25.87 20.77
CA ASN A 619 -2.95 26.42 20.11
C ASN A 619 -2.88 25.89 18.69
N LYS A 620 -2.70 26.78 17.73
CA LYS A 620 -2.55 26.42 16.32
C LYS A 620 -1.17 25.81 16.08
N LEU A 621 -1.10 24.49 16.01
CA LEU A 621 0.13 23.72 15.76
C LEU A 621 0.59 23.83 14.30
N PHE A 622 -0.36 23.99 13.37
CA PHE A 622 -0.07 24.09 11.94
C PHE A 622 -1.16 24.84 11.20
N ASP A 623 -0.76 25.55 10.17
CA ASP A 623 -1.60 26.22 9.18
C ASP A 623 -0.87 26.07 7.84
N GLY A 624 -1.55 25.55 6.82
CA GLY A 624 -0.92 25.26 5.53
C GLY A 624 -1.88 25.58 4.39
N TRP A 625 -1.42 26.40 3.44
CA TRP A 625 -2.19 26.79 2.27
C TRP A 625 -1.48 26.22 1.05
N LEU A 626 -2.08 25.20 0.45
CA LEU A 626 -1.44 24.41 -0.61
C LEU A 626 -2.00 24.79 -1.98
N LEU A 627 -1.13 24.74 -2.97
CA LEU A 627 -1.45 24.77 -4.38
C LEU A 627 -0.61 23.70 -5.08
N ASN A 628 -1.26 22.72 -5.69
CA ASN A 628 -0.63 21.67 -6.50
C ASN A 628 -1.12 21.80 -7.94
N PHE A 629 -0.20 21.80 -8.89
CA PHE A 629 -0.47 21.75 -10.32
C PHE A 629 0.26 20.57 -10.95
N GLN A 630 -0.44 19.83 -11.79
CA GLN A 630 0.12 18.76 -12.60
C GLN A 630 -0.34 18.96 -14.04
N GLY A 631 0.56 18.87 -15.00
CA GLY A 631 0.24 19.06 -16.40
C GLY A 631 1.11 18.22 -17.31
N VAL A 632 0.49 17.57 -18.29
CA VAL A 632 1.20 16.95 -19.41
C VAL A 632 0.99 17.82 -20.64
N PHE A 633 2.06 18.36 -21.19
CA PHE A 633 2.03 19.20 -22.39
C PHE A 633 1.75 18.38 -23.66
N ARG A 634 1.36 19.06 -24.75
CA ARG A 634 1.09 18.41 -26.05
C ARG A 634 2.28 17.60 -26.60
N ASN A 635 3.49 18.01 -26.29
CA ASN A 635 4.74 17.34 -26.65
C ASN A 635 5.16 16.23 -25.68
N TRP A 636 4.29 15.85 -24.72
CA TRP A 636 4.53 14.80 -23.72
C TRP A 636 5.59 15.12 -22.67
N TRP A 637 5.95 16.40 -22.53
CA TRP A 637 6.62 16.85 -21.33
C TRP A 637 5.64 16.88 -20.16
N SER A 638 6.11 16.65 -18.95
CA SER A 638 5.34 16.81 -17.71
C SER A 638 5.85 17.99 -16.90
N LEU A 639 4.94 18.65 -16.18
CA LEU A 639 5.25 19.57 -15.11
C LEU A 639 4.42 19.16 -13.89
N LEU A 640 5.09 18.92 -12.78
CA LEU A 640 4.50 18.87 -11.45
C LEU A 640 5.02 20.08 -10.69
N ALA A 641 4.14 20.85 -10.07
CA ALA A 641 4.51 22.03 -9.31
C ALA A 641 3.66 22.13 -8.04
N ASP A 642 4.32 22.32 -6.91
CA ASP A 642 3.73 22.45 -5.59
C ASP A 642 4.19 23.76 -4.95
N ALA A 643 3.28 24.39 -4.22
CA ALA A 643 3.57 25.55 -3.41
C ALA A 643 2.76 25.48 -2.12
N ILE A 644 3.43 25.65 -0.99
CA ILE A 644 2.77 25.68 0.32
C ILE A 644 3.22 26.93 1.06
N TYR A 645 2.24 27.74 1.46
CA TYR A 645 2.46 28.81 2.42
C TYR A 645 2.13 28.31 3.83
N TYR A 646 3.05 28.53 4.76
CA TYR A 646 2.93 28.17 6.17
C TYR A 646 2.78 29.44 7.01
N PRO A 647 1.56 29.89 7.32
CA PRO A 647 1.37 30.94 8.31
C PRO A 647 2.00 30.57 9.66
N LYS A 648 2.39 31.60 10.43
CA LYS A 648 2.89 31.47 11.80
C LYS A 648 2.04 30.51 12.64
N SER A 649 2.70 29.58 13.33
CA SER A 649 2.09 28.55 14.19
C SER A 649 2.95 28.27 15.43
N TYR A 650 2.57 27.29 16.25
CA TYR A 650 3.33 26.82 17.40
C TYR A 650 3.78 25.37 17.22
N SER A 651 4.82 24.96 17.93
CA SER A 651 5.19 23.56 18.06
C SER A 651 5.17 23.17 19.53
N ASN A 652 4.39 22.13 19.82
CA ASN A 652 4.25 21.54 21.14
C ASN A 652 5.14 20.30 21.35
N THR A 653 6.07 20.08 20.42
CA THR A 653 7.01 18.95 20.39
C THR A 653 8.47 19.37 20.23
N LEU A 654 8.76 20.58 19.71
CA LEU A 654 10.13 21.03 19.43
C LEU A 654 11.03 21.03 20.67
N THR A 655 10.49 21.42 21.83
CA THR A 655 11.18 21.47 23.12
C THR A 655 11.10 20.15 23.89
N ARG A 656 10.54 19.08 23.29
CA ARG A 656 10.46 17.72 23.84
C ARG A 656 9.88 17.65 25.27
N GLY A 657 8.74 18.29 25.47
CA GLY A 657 8.05 18.35 26.76
C GLY A 657 8.30 19.64 27.56
N GLY A 658 9.09 20.56 27.01
CA GLY A 658 9.18 21.94 27.50
C GLY A 658 8.04 22.83 26.99
N PRO A 659 8.17 24.17 27.14
CA PRO A 659 7.18 25.13 26.64
C PRO A 659 6.99 25.08 25.12
N LEU A 660 5.85 25.58 24.65
CA LEU A 660 5.52 25.81 23.25
C LEU A 660 6.60 26.67 22.59
N ALA A 661 7.07 26.20 21.44
CA ALA A 661 7.96 26.97 20.59
C ALA A 661 7.17 27.68 19.49
N LEU A 662 7.57 28.89 19.16
CA LEU A 662 6.99 29.61 18.03
C LEU A 662 7.62 29.13 16.72
N ILE A 663 6.78 28.79 15.74
CA ILE A 663 7.22 28.50 14.38
C ILE A 663 6.92 29.73 13.51
N PRO A 664 7.95 30.35 12.91
CA PRO A 664 7.76 31.52 12.05
C PRO A 664 6.99 31.14 10.78
N GLU A 665 6.49 32.15 10.07
CA GLU A 665 5.91 31.92 8.75
C GLU A 665 6.96 31.43 7.75
N GLY A 666 6.54 30.60 6.80
CA GLY A 666 7.40 30.00 5.79
C GLY A 666 6.69 29.82 4.47
N PHE A 667 7.46 29.52 3.44
CA PHE A 667 6.96 29.20 2.11
C PHE A 667 7.87 28.14 1.50
N SER A 668 7.29 27.06 0.99
CA SER A 668 7.99 26.08 0.17
C SER A 668 7.43 26.10 -1.24
N ALA A 669 8.30 25.86 -2.21
CA ALA A 669 7.87 25.59 -3.57
C ALA A 669 8.81 24.60 -4.24
N ASP A 670 8.22 23.65 -4.94
CA ASP A 670 8.91 22.60 -5.63
C ASP A 670 8.30 22.38 -7.00
N TYR A 671 9.14 22.04 -7.98
CA TYR A 671 8.68 21.63 -9.28
C TYR A 671 9.58 20.57 -9.90
N GLU A 672 8.95 19.71 -10.68
CA GLU A 672 9.58 18.66 -11.47
C GLU A 672 9.16 18.81 -12.93
N VAL A 673 10.13 18.72 -13.84
CA VAL A 673 9.92 18.73 -15.28
C VAL A 673 10.60 17.51 -15.89
N ASP A 674 9.81 16.69 -16.58
CA ASP A 674 10.32 15.59 -17.40
C ASP A 674 10.01 15.85 -18.86
N SER A 675 10.96 15.49 -19.72
CA SER A 675 10.71 15.38 -21.15
C SER A 675 10.10 14.03 -21.54
N ASP A 676 9.70 13.92 -22.80
CA ASP A 676 9.08 12.71 -23.36
C ASP A 676 9.99 11.46 -23.23
N SER A 677 9.61 10.55 -22.31
CA SER A 677 10.34 9.30 -22.04
C SER A 677 10.40 8.31 -23.20
N ARG A 678 9.69 8.56 -24.31
CA ARG A 678 9.81 7.77 -25.55
C ARG A 678 11.05 8.15 -26.38
N LYS A 679 11.72 9.25 -26.05
CA LYS A 679 12.91 9.70 -26.79
C LYS A 679 14.16 9.01 -26.25
N PRO A 680 15.19 8.79 -27.09
CA PRO A 680 16.46 8.19 -26.65
C PRO A 680 17.19 9.00 -25.56
N PHE A 681 16.90 10.30 -25.47
CA PHE A 681 17.42 11.19 -24.43
C PHE A 681 16.26 11.78 -23.66
N VAL A 682 16.31 11.67 -22.34
CA VAL A 682 15.30 12.19 -21.42
C VAL A 682 15.95 13.26 -20.55
N PHE A 683 15.44 14.48 -20.64
CA PHE A 683 15.73 15.56 -19.71
C PHE A 683 14.83 15.43 -18.48
N TYR A 684 15.44 15.59 -17.30
CA TYR A 684 14.81 15.60 -15.99
C TYR A 684 15.37 16.77 -15.19
N GLN A 685 14.48 17.58 -14.61
CA GLN A 685 14.86 18.66 -13.73
C GLN A 685 13.95 18.69 -12.52
N THR A 686 14.56 18.80 -11.33
CA THR A 686 13.86 19.11 -10.09
C THR A 686 14.39 20.39 -9.47
N PHE A 687 13.49 21.10 -8.81
CA PHE A 687 13.78 22.27 -8.02
C PHE A 687 13.02 22.18 -6.72
N ASN A 688 13.68 22.52 -5.61
CA ASN A 688 13.10 22.56 -4.28
C ASN A 688 13.58 23.85 -3.60
N TYR A 689 12.65 24.61 -3.02
CA TYR A 689 12.92 25.84 -2.26
C TYR A 689 12.29 25.79 -0.87
#